data_AF-A0A9W9NZM3-F1
#
_entry.id   AF-A0A9W9NZM3-F1
#
_cell.length_a   1.000
_cell.length_b   1.000
_cell.length_c   1.000
_cell.angle_alpha   90.00
_cell.angle_beta   90.00
_cell.angle_gamma   90.00
#
_symmetry.space_group_name_H-M   'P 1'
#
loop_
_entity.id
_entity.type
_entity.pdbx_description
1 polymer ?
#
loop_
_entity_poly.entity_id
_entity_poly.type
_entity_poly.pdbx_seq_one_letter_code
_entity_poly.pdbx_strand_id
1 'polypeptide(L)'
;STPSKSWTDKKLVKESKNFFCFVSDAARSEKTVAVDPGSLKVQPPNAMRICTLGSYVFKAVDAIIANTATGILTSSYQDNSTAVLLQNVGFFNVQKAIVADTRTEPLLAGGDEVMLDTWGFGLYADNSGMHFAQQTQLPSLNRKRSLTGSKSYVDGTFNFFTRRRPQYYDLGGGQVFDVKAYGAKGDGVTDDTAALNSVLSYAANMSAIVHIPYGVYVIKDTVHVPLGSRIIGQAWPQIMAMGIKFENMESPHVAVQVGNEGDIGVLEIQNMMFTTSGPTAGAVLMEWNVHESSQGSAGLWDSHFRVGGAIGSQLQANKCPKKASSLHKDCVAGSLMLRITKQASAYMENIWAWVADHDMDIKSQDQVDVYVARGILVESQGPTWMYGTASEHSVLYQYQISGAKDLVMGMIQTESPYFQPSPPMPEPFTLGRFPNDPVDVDCETCTSSWAVRIVDSESISILGAGIYSWFRSYSQDCLKTNNCQEKAFYVEQSSGIWLVNIVTKAIVQSISPLGETAIWSKDSRNGYTSSLLGWFRAEESVIGRRNFTGFYLYEDQYDGNFLNTLPSSCQYALTQVVDCPDKIQGFQVANWQGGFENDTLSKQVCSAECEVSIKSWFSHVTENCAGVNQTSFPFNSRGGRLWASWNQTCVQDPATGKYCGDVLNKQTSWDESTDELCSFCRVDRYKKMQSTPYSYYSETWKLQLENINSMCGLNVPTNIPDPLTPTIDPYEPTTEFCPSDVTYISVKGDTCDSISRAHQVASAALFMGNVNLKNCNNIPSGTKLCIPFQCSHIYNLQSNDTCSSIEIAQNVGYQDGLTLKKYNPWLNNQCTNLHMNSDVAYGHVICLGPQAGNSTGDAPDTDTTTPDYSDGYTIPEIPPPDNVPVANGTTLRCGKWHVVTNKQLQETCTTICVQESIPWSLFLEVNPSLSAESCNSKLLVGTAYCAGPTYGWDFHFDGEDDEL
;
A
#
# COMPACT_ATOMS: atom_id res chain seq x y z
N SER A 1 -35.14 -26.26 -24.10
CA SER A 1 -35.09 -25.39 -25.30
C SER A 1 -33.63 -25.17 -25.68
N THR A 2 -33.17 -25.79 -26.76
CA THR A 2 -31.88 -25.52 -27.40
C THR A 2 -31.89 -24.19 -28.15
N PRO A 3 -30.81 -23.40 -28.06
CA PRO A 3 -30.23 -22.74 -29.23
C PRO A 3 -28.72 -23.06 -29.29
N SER A 4 -28.25 -23.81 -30.27
CA SER A 4 -27.89 -23.41 -31.65
C SER A 4 -26.37 -23.21 -31.79
N LYS A 5 -25.75 -24.22 -32.40
CA LYS A 5 -24.41 -24.20 -32.98
C LYS A 5 -24.27 -23.02 -33.97
N SER A 6 -23.17 -22.26 -33.91
CA SER A 6 -22.15 -22.19 -34.98
C SER A 6 -21.20 -20.99 -34.82
N TRP A 7 -19.97 -21.18 -35.30
CA TRP A 7 -18.90 -20.20 -35.58
C TRP A 7 -17.92 -19.86 -34.45
N THR A 8 -16.91 -20.73 -34.29
CA THR A 8 -15.56 -20.32 -33.83
C THR A 8 -14.52 -20.87 -34.80
N ASP A 9 -13.54 -20.04 -35.15
CA ASP A 9 -12.45 -20.37 -36.05
C ASP A 9 -11.57 -21.49 -35.48
N LYS A 10 -11.37 -22.52 -36.31
CA LYS A 10 -11.24 -23.92 -35.88
C LYS A 10 -9.82 -24.42 -35.61
N LYS A 11 -8.82 -23.57 -35.34
CA LYS A 11 -7.42 -24.03 -35.17
C LYS A 11 -6.72 -23.70 -33.85
N LEU A 12 -6.93 -22.53 -33.25
CA LEU A 12 -6.18 -22.13 -32.04
C LEU A 12 -6.86 -22.54 -30.72
N VAL A 13 -8.19 -22.48 -30.65
CA VAL A 13 -8.97 -22.91 -29.45
C VAL A 13 -9.06 -24.45 -29.32
N LYS A 14 -8.52 -25.20 -30.28
CA LYS A 14 -8.55 -26.67 -30.26
C LYS A 14 -7.35 -27.30 -29.55
N GLU A 15 -6.27 -26.55 -29.32
CA GLU A 15 -5.02 -27.04 -28.71
C GLU A 15 -4.89 -26.69 -27.21
N SER A 16 -5.73 -25.81 -26.66
CA SER A 16 -5.81 -25.50 -25.21
C SER A 16 -6.66 -26.50 -24.40
N LYS A 17 -6.82 -27.74 -24.88
CA LYS A 17 -7.61 -28.75 -24.16
C LYS A 17 -6.82 -29.29 -22.97
N ASN A 18 -7.31 -28.98 -21.77
CA ASN A 18 -7.03 -29.54 -20.43
C ASN A 18 -5.61 -30.11 -20.19
N PHE A 19 -4.63 -29.21 -20.03
CA PHE A 19 -3.28 -29.57 -19.54
C PHE A 19 -3.27 -30.10 -18.10
N PHE A 20 -4.35 -29.85 -17.34
CA PHE A 20 -4.45 -30.14 -15.92
C PHE A 20 -5.77 -30.82 -15.57
N CYS A 21 -5.71 -31.73 -14.60
CA CYS A 21 -6.86 -32.29 -13.94
C CYS A 21 -6.65 -32.25 -12.42
N PHE A 22 -7.49 -31.45 -11.75
CA PHE A 22 -7.44 -31.24 -10.30
C PHE A 22 -8.77 -31.64 -9.68
N VAL A 23 -8.71 -32.46 -8.64
CA VAL A 23 -9.85 -32.81 -7.79
C VAL A 23 -9.50 -32.39 -6.36
N SER A 24 -10.19 -31.36 -5.86
CA SER A 24 -10.11 -30.94 -4.45
C SER A 24 -11.49 -30.84 -3.84
N ASP A 25 -11.60 -31.36 -2.62
CA ASP A 25 -12.78 -31.39 -1.76
C ASP A 25 -14.01 -32.14 -2.31
N ALA A 26 -14.42 -33.14 -1.52
CA ALA A 26 -15.68 -33.88 -1.60
C ALA A 26 -16.16 -34.34 -2.99
N ALA A 27 -15.25 -34.70 -3.90
CA ALA A 27 -15.61 -35.63 -4.97
C ALA A 27 -15.80 -37.02 -4.35
N ARG A 28 -16.93 -37.26 -3.67
CA ARG A 28 -17.36 -38.61 -3.32
C ARG A 28 -17.75 -39.29 -4.63
N SER A 29 -16.76 -39.89 -5.28
CA SER A 29 -17.01 -40.62 -6.51
C SER A 29 -17.38 -42.06 -6.16
N GLU A 30 -18.65 -42.42 -6.41
CA GLU A 30 -19.12 -43.81 -6.47
C GLU A 30 -18.85 -44.43 -7.86
N LYS A 31 -17.99 -43.79 -8.66
CA LYS A 31 -17.59 -44.23 -10.01
C LYS A 31 -16.08 -44.28 -10.15
N THR A 32 -15.59 -45.19 -11.00
CA THR A 32 -14.17 -45.30 -11.34
C THR A 32 -13.69 -44.01 -12.02
N VAL A 33 -12.57 -43.47 -11.55
CA VAL A 33 -11.87 -42.30 -12.11
C VAL A 33 -10.86 -42.78 -13.16
N ALA A 34 -11.04 -42.36 -14.41
CA ALA A 34 -10.09 -42.68 -15.49
C ALA A 34 -9.19 -41.47 -15.84
N VAL A 35 -7.88 -41.70 -15.89
CA VAL A 35 -6.81 -40.74 -16.24
C VAL A 35 -6.11 -41.24 -17.51
N ASP A 36 -6.21 -40.52 -18.64
CA ASP A 36 -5.75 -41.03 -19.95
C ASP A 36 -5.26 -39.91 -20.93
N PRO A 37 -4.11 -40.08 -21.61
CA PRO A 37 -3.73 -39.27 -22.77
C PRO A 37 -4.29 -39.78 -24.12
N GLY A 38 -4.97 -40.95 -24.20
CA GLY A 38 -5.79 -41.33 -25.36
C GLY A 38 -5.82 -42.80 -25.79
N SER A 39 -5.67 -43.81 -24.91
CA SER A 39 -5.52 -45.22 -25.33
C SER A 39 -6.42 -46.27 -24.68
N LEU A 40 -7.53 -45.94 -23.99
CA LEU A 40 -8.47 -46.98 -23.54
C LEU A 40 -9.26 -47.61 -24.70
N LYS A 41 -8.83 -48.81 -25.13
CA LYS A 41 -9.49 -49.62 -26.18
C LYS A 41 -10.79 -50.31 -25.73
N VAL A 42 -11.12 -50.37 -24.43
CA VAL A 42 -12.38 -50.95 -23.91
C VAL A 42 -12.81 -50.23 -22.63
N GLN A 43 -14.05 -49.70 -22.60
CA GLN A 43 -14.65 -49.06 -21.42
C GLN A 43 -15.32 -50.09 -20.49
N PRO A 44 -15.17 -49.99 -19.15
CA PRO A 44 -16.16 -50.52 -18.24
C PRO A 44 -17.40 -49.60 -18.22
N PRO A 45 -18.63 -50.14 -18.18
CA PRO A 45 -19.88 -49.39 -18.35
C PRO A 45 -20.19 -48.31 -17.28
N ASN A 46 -19.37 -48.18 -16.22
CA ASN A 46 -19.60 -47.32 -15.05
C ASN A 46 -18.47 -46.30 -14.74
N ALA A 47 -17.57 -45.99 -15.68
CA ALA A 47 -16.46 -45.05 -15.44
C ALA A 47 -16.82 -43.57 -15.70
N MET A 48 -16.37 -42.66 -14.83
CA MET A 48 -16.42 -41.21 -15.06
C MET A 48 -15.14 -40.78 -15.80
N ARG A 49 -15.28 -40.30 -17.04
CA ARG A 49 -14.18 -39.63 -17.76
C ARG A 49 -13.95 -38.26 -17.12
N ILE A 50 -12.83 -38.09 -16.42
CA ILE A 50 -12.45 -36.77 -15.86
C ILE A 50 -11.53 -36.02 -16.85
N CYS A 51 -10.75 -36.71 -17.68
CA CYS A 51 -9.75 -36.08 -18.57
C CYS A 51 -9.72 -36.71 -19.97
N THR A 52 -9.53 -35.90 -21.02
CA THR A 52 -9.15 -36.35 -22.38
C THR A 52 -8.36 -35.26 -23.11
N LEU A 53 -7.25 -35.68 -23.75
CA LEU A 53 -6.26 -34.89 -24.52
C LEU A 53 -5.56 -33.79 -23.71
N GLY A 54 -4.31 -34.04 -23.32
CA GLY A 54 -3.36 -33.02 -22.84
C GLY A 54 -2.93 -33.11 -21.38
N SER A 55 -3.60 -33.91 -20.54
CA SER A 55 -3.32 -33.92 -19.09
C SER A 55 -1.99 -34.63 -18.78
N TYR A 56 -0.94 -33.82 -18.53
CA TYR A 56 0.42 -34.31 -18.22
C TYR A 56 0.58 -34.68 -16.74
N VAL A 57 -0.31 -34.19 -15.88
CA VAL A 57 -0.33 -34.53 -14.44
C VAL A 57 -1.78 -34.60 -13.94
N PHE A 58 -2.13 -35.67 -13.21
CA PHE A 58 -3.38 -35.79 -12.47
C PHE A 58 -3.10 -35.62 -10.96
N LYS A 59 -3.88 -34.77 -10.30
CA LYS A 59 -3.73 -34.50 -8.87
C LYS A 59 -5.06 -34.61 -8.13
N ALA A 60 -5.06 -35.35 -7.02
CA ALA A 60 -6.14 -35.34 -6.05
C ALA A 60 -5.61 -34.94 -4.67
N VAL A 61 -6.24 -33.94 -4.06
CA VAL A 61 -5.94 -33.49 -2.69
C VAL A 61 -7.22 -33.48 -1.89
N ASP A 62 -7.20 -34.06 -0.69
CA ASP A 62 -8.35 -34.10 0.22
C ASP A 62 -9.56 -34.75 -0.43
N ALA A 63 -9.39 -35.99 -0.89
CA ALA A 63 -10.39 -36.71 -1.67
C ALA A 63 -10.77 -38.05 -1.05
N ILE A 64 -12.01 -38.47 -1.26
CA ILE A 64 -12.51 -39.79 -0.88
C ILE A 64 -13.09 -40.48 -2.11
N ILE A 65 -12.56 -41.66 -2.44
CA ILE A 65 -13.10 -42.54 -3.48
C ILE A 65 -13.72 -43.74 -2.78
N ALA A 66 -15.02 -44.00 -2.98
CA ALA A 66 -15.71 -45.02 -2.21
C ALA A 66 -16.67 -45.86 -3.03
N ASN A 67 -16.85 -47.14 -2.66
CA ASN A 67 -17.81 -48.08 -3.24
C ASN A 67 -17.61 -48.30 -4.75
N THR A 68 -16.35 -48.46 -5.21
CA THR A 68 -16.03 -48.67 -6.62
C THR A 68 -15.20 -49.93 -6.85
N ALA A 69 -15.38 -50.60 -7.98
CA ALA A 69 -14.55 -51.77 -8.31
C ALA A 69 -13.09 -51.37 -8.56
N THR A 70 -12.89 -50.27 -9.29
CA THR A 70 -11.57 -49.64 -9.50
C THR A 70 -11.66 -48.18 -9.10
N GLY A 71 -10.71 -47.71 -8.27
CA GLY A 71 -10.64 -46.30 -7.88
C GLY A 71 -10.13 -45.42 -9.02
N ILE A 72 -8.84 -45.54 -9.33
CA ILE A 72 -8.15 -44.79 -10.39
C ILE A 72 -7.61 -45.75 -11.44
N LEU A 73 -7.86 -45.46 -12.72
CA LEU A 73 -7.31 -46.16 -13.87
C LEU A 73 -6.36 -45.23 -14.64
N THR A 74 -5.11 -45.63 -14.85
CA THR A 74 -4.09 -44.87 -15.59
C THR A 74 -3.56 -45.64 -16.81
N SER A 75 -3.22 -44.95 -17.89
CA SER A 75 -2.82 -45.58 -19.17
C SER A 75 -1.32 -45.52 -19.49
N SER A 76 -0.46 -44.97 -18.63
CA SER A 76 0.98 -44.92 -18.89
C SER A 76 1.82 -44.98 -17.61
N TYR A 77 2.80 -45.90 -17.62
CA TYR A 77 3.74 -46.20 -16.53
C TYR A 77 5.16 -46.34 -17.11
N GLN A 78 5.75 -45.23 -17.59
CA GLN A 78 7.14 -45.14 -18.07
C GLN A 78 7.73 -43.74 -17.83
N ASP A 79 9.06 -43.59 -17.91
CA ASP A 79 9.73 -42.28 -17.98
C ASP A 79 9.15 -41.51 -19.19
N ASN A 80 8.68 -40.27 -19.00
CA ASN A 80 7.83 -39.47 -19.93
C ASN A 80 6.32 -39.81 -20.02
N SER A 81 5.68 -40.26 -18.93
CA SER A 81 4.23 -40.47 -18.86
C SER A 81 3.47 -39.43 -18.00
N THR A 82 2.14 -39.42 -18.08
CA THR A 82 1.26 -38.59 -17.23
C THR A 82 1.55 -38.86 -15.76
N ALA A 83 2.00 -37.84 -15.03
CA ALA A 83 2.33 -37.97 -13.62
C ALA A 83 1.06 -38.02 -12.75
N VAL A 84 1.09 -38.70 -11.61
CA VAL A 84 -0.05 -38.78 -10.67
C VAL A 84 0.42 -38.41 -9.27
N LEU A 85 -0.27 -37.48 -8.62
CA LEU A 85 -0.07 -37.13 -7.22
C LEU A 85 -1.39 -37.25 -6.44
N LEU A 86 -1.37 -38.03 -5.36
CA LEU A 86 -2.45 -38.14 -4.40
C LEU A 86 -1.93 -37.64 -3.05
N GLN A 87 -2.65 -36.72 -2.41
CA GLN A 87 -2.31 -36.23 -1.07
C GLN A 87 -3.55 -36.20 -0.18
N ASN A 88 -3.49 -36.83 0.99
CA ASN A 88 -4.61 -36.98 1.93
C ASN A 88 -5.85 -37.55 1.21
N VAL A 89 -5.70 -38.75 0.65
CA VAL A 89 -6.74 -39.44 -0.14
C VAL A 89 -7.11 -40.76 0.52
N GLY A 90 -8.41 -40.96 0.74
CA GLY A 90 -8.97 -42.22 1.26
C GLY A 90 -9.71 -43.02 0.19
N PHE A 91 -9.49 -44.33 0.16
CA PHE A 91 -10.26 -45.29 -0.61
C PHE A 91 -11.07 -46.17 0.34
N PHE A 92 -12.41 -46.18 0.21
CA PHE A 92 -13.29 -46.95 1.08
C PHE A 92 -14.14 -47.94 0.31
N ASN A 93 -14.08 -49.22 0.66
CA ASN A 93 -14.76 -50.29 -0.07
C ASN A 93 -14.46 -50.22 -1.58
N VAL A 94 -13.16 -50.14 -1.91
CA VAL A 94 -12.66 -50.09 -3.28
C VAL A 94 -11.85 -51.34 -3.56
N GLN A 95 -12.24 -52.18 -4.52
CA GLN A 95 -11.57 -53.48 -4.72
C GLN A 95 -10.13 -53.34 -5.24
N LYS A 96 -9.91 -52.40 -6.18
CA LYS A 96 -8.58 -52.05 -6.71
C LYS A 96 -8.41 -50.53 -6.66
N ALA A 97 -7.57 -50.02 -5.76
CA ALA A 97 -7.43 -48.58 -5.58
C ALA A 97 -6.86 -47.90 -6.84
N ILE A 98 -5.74 -48.39 -7.37
CA ILE A 98 -5.10 -47.83 -8.58
C ILE A 98 -4.67 -48.95 -9.51
N VAL A 99 -5.03 -48.85 -10.80
CA VAL A 99 -4.73 -49.85 -11.83
C VAL A 99 -4.10 -49.17 -13.05
N ALA A 100 -3.05 -49.77 -13.61
CA ALA A 100 -2.55 -49.40 -14.94
C ALA A 100 -3.23 -50.28 -16.00
N ASP A 101 -3.69 -49.70 -17.10
CA ASP A 101 -4.36 -50.42 -18.20
C ASP A 101 -3.49 -51.52 -18.85
N THR A 102 -2.17 -51.42 -18.71
CA THR A 102 -1.17 -52.37 -19.20
C THR A 102 -0.78 -53.46 -18.20
N ARG A 103 -1.31 -53.45 -16.97
CA ARG A 103 -0.98 -54.42 -15.91
C ARG A 103 -2.21 -55.16 -15.38
N THR A 104 -2.04 -56.44 -15.09
CA THR A 104 -3.07 -57.28 -14.45
C THR A 104 -3.17 -57.02 -12.95
N GLU A 105 -2.03 -56.77 -12.31
CA GLU A 105 -1.94 -56.41 -10.88
C GLU A 105 -2.17 -54.92 -10.66
N PRO A 106 -2.88 -54.53 -9.58
CA PRO A 106 -3.07 -53.13 -9.24
C PRO A 106 -1.73 -52.48 -8.85
N LEU A 107 -1.56 -51.21 -9.21
CA LEU A 107 -0.44 -50.38 -8.74
C LEU A 107 -0.58 -50.07 -7.24
N LEU A 108 -1.81 -49.97 -6.77
CA LEU A 108 -2.14 -49.87 -5.35
C LEU A 108 -3.34 -50.78 -5.08
N ALA A 109 -3.15 -51.73 -4.17
CA ALA A 109 -4.21 -52.62 -3.73
C ALA A 109 -5.37 -51.82 -3.12
N GLY A 110 -6.60 -52.26 -3.39
CA GLY A 110 -7.78 -51.73 -2.73
C GLY A 110 -8.09 -52.46 -1.42
N GLY A 111 -9.13 -52.03 -0.73
CA GLY A 111 -9.60 -52.61 0.52
C GLY A 111 -10.87 -51.92 1.04
N ASP A 112 -11.31 -52.34 2.23
CA ASP A 112 -12.42 -51.70 2.95
C ASP A 112 -12.05 -50.26 3.34
N GLU A 113 -10.79 -50.03 3.69
CA GLU A 113 -10.23 -48.72 4.02
C GLU A 113 -8.73 -48.70 3.66
N VAL A 114 -8.35 -47.81 2.75
CA VAL A 114 -6.95 -47.55 2.37
C VAL A 114 -6.73 -46.04 2.39
N MET A 115 -5.88 -45.59 3.31
CA MET A 115 -5.56 -44.18 3.51
C MET A 115 -4.17 -43.86 2.97
N LEU A 116 -4.07 -42.79 2.18
CA LEU A 116 -2.82 -42.31 1.62
C LEU A 116 -2.56 -40.89 2.10
N ASP A 117 -1.48 -40.70 2.86
CA ASP A 117 -0.96 -39.37 3.16
C ASP A 117 -0.38 -38.72 1.89
N THR A 118 0.61 -39.36 1.27
CA THR A 118 1.19 -38.94 -0.01
C THR A 118 1.57 -40.14 -0.87
N TRP A 119 1.12 -40.15 -2.11
CA TRP A 119 1.42 -41.21 -3.06
C TRP A 119 1.49 -40.65 -4.47
N GLY A 120 2.43 -41.11 -5.29
CA GLY A 120 2.48 -40.68 -6.67
C GLY A 120 3.54 -41.35 -7.52
N PHE A 121 3.51 -41.03 -8.81
CA PHE A 121 4.57 -41.35 -9.75
C PHE A 121 4.78 -40.20 -10.74
N GLY A 122 6.03 -39.93 -11.10
CA GLY A 122 6.42 -38.82 -11.96
C GLY A 122 7.71 -38.12 -11.52
N LEU A 123 8.16 -37.17 -12.33
CA LEU A 123 9.37 -36.40 -12.07
C LEU A 123 9.15 -35.41 -10.91
N TYR A 124 10.02 -35.43 -9.91
CA TYR A 124 10.06 -34.43 -8.86
C TYR A 124 11.49 -33.89 -8.70
N ALA A 125 11.63 -32.74 -8.05
CA ALA A 125 12.93 -32.14 -7.76
C ALA A 125 13.09 -31.87 -6.27
N ASP A 126 14.31 -31.99 -5.76
CA ASP A 126 14.72 -31.63 -4.40
C ASP A 126 16.13 -31.02 -4.39
N ASN A 127 16.76 -30.89 -3.22
CA ASN A 127 18.10 -30.33 -3.06
C ASN A 127 19.21 -31.10 -3.78
N SER A 128 18.99 -32.37 -4.11
CA SER A 128 19.97 -33.25 -4.75
C SER A 128 19.79 -33.35 -6.27
N GLY A 129 18.71 -32.81 -6.81
CA GLY A 129 18.44 -32.74 -8.25
C GLY A 129 17.03 -33.22 -8.61
N MET A 130 16.86 -33.66 -9.85
CA MET A 130 15.61 -34.26 -10.34
C MET A 130 15.65 -35.78 -10.21
N HIS A 131 14.51 -36.34 -9.80
CA HIS A 131 14.31 -37.76 -9.56
C HIS A 131 12.97 -38.20 -10.15
N PHE A 132 12.83 -39.50 -10.42
CA PHE A 132 11.56 -40.08 -10.83
C PHE A 132 10.96 -40.92 -9.71
N ALA A 133 9.77 -40.57 -9.25
CA ALA A 133 9.04 -41.33 -8.24
C ALA A 133 8.35 -42.55 -8.88
N GLN A 134 8.56 -43.74 -8.30
CA GLN A 134 7.93 -45.00 -8.71
C GLN A 134 7.07 -45.57 -7.58
N GLN A 135 5.93 -44.92 -7.26
CA GLN A 135 4.94 -45.42 -6.28
C GLN A 135 5.47 -45.54 -4.85
N THR A 136 6.46 -44.72 -4.51
CA THR A 136 7.03 -44.59 -3.17
C THR A 136 6.29 -43.53 -2.36
N GLN A 137 6.38 -43.61 -1.03
CA GLN A 137 5.93 -42.52 -0.17
C GLN A 137 6.75 -41.26 -0.50
N LEU A 138 6.05 -40.22 -0.96
CA LEU A 138 6.66 -38.93 -1.27
C LEU A 138 6.73 -38.08 0.00
N PRO A 139 7.61 -37.06 0.05
CA PRO A 139 7.58 -36.07 1.13
C PRO A 139 6.16 -35.52 1.34
N SER A 140 5.71 -35.44 2.60
CA SER A 140 4.41 -34.89 2.96
C SER A 140 4.52 -33.44 3.42
N LEU A 141 3.51 -32.65 3.06
CA LEU A 141 3.42 -31.25 3.44
C LEU A 141 2.90 -31.16 4.87
N ASN A 142 3.67 -30.52 5.75
CA ASN A 142 3.17 -30.08 7.04
C ASN A 142 2.21 -28.90 6.85
N ARG A 143 0.91 -29.17 6.90
CA ARG A 143 -0.12 -28.15 6.63
C ARG A 143 -0.32 -27.28 7.87
N LYS A 144 -0.14 -25.96 7.73
CA LYS A 144 -0.38 -25.02 8.82
C LYS A 144 -1.84 -25.05 9.25
N ARG A 145 -2.07 -25.00 10.56
CA ARG A 145 -3.42 -25.10 11.13
C ARG A 145 -4.32 -23.96 10.66
N SER A 146 -3.78 -22.76 10.50
CA SER A 146 -4.44 -21.56 9.95
C SER A 146 -5.08 -21.82 8.58
N LEU A 147 -4.43 -22.61 7.73
CA LEU A 147 -4.87 -22.94 6.36
C LEU A 147 -5.83 -24.14 6.26
N THR A 148 -6.07 -24.85 7.36
CA THR A 148 -6.82 -26.11 7.36
C THR A 148 -8.15 -25.97 8.09
N GLY A 149 -9.15 -26.72 7.64
CA GLY A 149 -10.45 -26.82 8.29
C GLY A 149 -10.46 -27.82 9.44
N SER A 150 -11.64 -28.03 10.02
CA SER A 150 -11.86 -29.03 11.08
C SER A 150 -11.96 -30.47 10.55
N LYS A 151 -12.15 -30.65 9.24
CA LYS A 151 -12.29 -31.96 8.60
C LYS A 151 -10.93 -32.64 8.42
N SER A 152 -10.91 -33.94 8.65
CA SER A 152 -9.77 -34.84 8.42
C SER A 152 -10.30 -36.10 7.74
N TYR A 153 -9.69 -36.50 6.63
CA TYR A 153 -10.00 -37.76 5.96
C TYR A 153 -8.98 -38.85 6.31
N VAL A 154 -7.70 -38.51 6.42
CA VAL A 154 -6.64 -39.40 6.91
C VAL A 154 -6.24 -38.99 8.33
N ASP A 155 -6.30 -39.95 9.26
CA ASP A 155 -5.95 -39.73 10.67
C ASP A 155 -4.58 -39.05 10.83
N GLY A 156 -4.55 -37.98 11.63
CA GLY A 156 -3.34 -37.19 11.85
C GLY A 156 -3.08 -36.08 10.81
N THR A 157 -3.92 -35.94 9.79
CA THR A 157 -3.85 -34.83 8.80
C THR A 157 -5.10 -33.96 8.86
N PHE A 158 -5.06 -32.77 8.24
CA PHE A 158 -6.22 -31.89 8.13
C PHE A 158 -6.41 -31.41 6.70
N ASN A 159 -7.67 -31.34 6.27
CA ASN A 159 -8.01 -30.87 4.93
C ASN A 159 -7.79 -29.36 4.85
N PHE A 160 -7.35 -28.86 3.69
CA PHE A 160 -7.37 -27.43 3.44
C PHE A 160 -8.78 -26.88 3.59
N PHE A 161 -8.89 -25.67 4.11
CA PHE A 161 -10.17 -25.03 4.28
C PHE A 161 -10.77 -24.65 2.92
N THR A 162 -12.05 -24.97 2.73
CA THR A 162 -12.82 -24.66 1.52
C THR A 162 -14.16 -24.06 1.92
N ARG A 163 -14.60 -23.07 1.16
CA ARG A 163 -15.86 -22.38 1.34
C ARG A 163 -16.51 -22.11 0.00
N ARG A 164 -17.63 -22.79 -0.25
CA ARG A 164 -18.44 -22.53 -1.44
C ARG A 164 -19.02 -21.13 -1.40
N ARG A 165 -19.22 -20.56 -2.59
CA ARG A 165 -19.94 -19.30 -2.79
C ARG A 165 -21.25 -19.24 -1.98
N PRO A 166 -21.44 -18.22 -1.12
CA PRO A 166 -22.66 -18.04 -0.34
C PRO A 166 -23.91 -17.83 -1.22
N GLN A 167 -24.99 -18.56 -0.95
CA GLN A 167 -26.25 -18.43 -1.70
C GLN A 167 -27.37 -17.70 -0.93
N TYR A 168 -27.15 -17.40 0.35
CA TYR A 168 -28.07 -16.60 1.19
C TYR A 168 -29.54 -17.09 1.19
N TYR A 169 -29.76 -18.41 1.20
CA TYR A 169 -31.09 -19.02 1.13
C TYR A 169 -32.01 -18.68 2.32
N ASP A 170 -31.42 -18.24 3.42
CA ASP A 170 -32.03 -18.00 4.72
C ASP A 170 -32.45 -16.54 4.96
N LEU A 171 -32.16 -15.63 4.03
CA LEU A 171 -32.49 -14.21 4.18
C LEU A 171 -33.84 -13.87 3.55
N GLY A 172 -34.67 -13.11 4.29
CA GLY A 172 -35.94 -12.59 3.79
C GLY A 172 -35.72 -11.42 2.82
N GLY A 173 -36.59 -11.26 1.82
CA GLY A 173 -36.41 -10.27 0.74
C GLY A 173 -36.30 -8.79 1.18
N GLY A 174 -36.68 -8.46 2.43
CA GLY A 174 -36.53 -7.11 3.01
C GLY A 174 -35.09 -6.74 3.42
N GLN A 175 -34.11 -7.63 3.23
CA GLN A 175 -32.70 -7.42 3.59
C GLN A 175 -31.78 -7.22 2.37
N VAL A 176 -32.34 -6.83 1.22
CA VAL A 176 -31.59 -6.63 -0.03
C VAL A 176 -31.76 -5.20 -0.55
N PHE A 177 -30.65 -4.50 -0.74
CA PHE A 177 -30.55 -3.15 -1.26
C PHE A 177 -30.15 -3.20 -2.74
N ASP A 178 -31.07 -2.83 -3.63
CA ASP A 178 -30.77 -2.71 -5.06
C ASP A 178 -30.13 -1.35 -5.36
N VAL A 179 -28.88 -1.31 -5.80
CA VAL A 179 -28.16 -0.04 -6.04
C VAL A 179 -28.88 0.90 -7.02
N LYS A 180 -29.66 0.38 -7.98
CA LYS A 180 -30.42 1.23 -8.93
C LYS A 180 -31.59 1.94 -8.27
N ALA A 181 -32.19 1.34 -7.25
CA ALA A 181 -33.23 1.99 -6.44
C ALA A 181 -32.68 3.16 -5.62
N TYR A 182 -31.37 3.18 -5.36
CA TYR A 182 -30.67 4.20 -4.58
C TYR A 182 -29.81 5.15 -5.44
N GLY A 183 -30.12 5.23 -6.74
CA GLY A 183 -29.61 6.30 -7.61
C GLY A 183 -28.51 5.90 -8.58
N ALA A 184 -27.86 4.74 -8.40
CA ALA A 184 -26.88 4.25 -9.36
C ALA A 184 -27.54 3.93 -10.71
N LYS A 185 -26.93 4.33 -11.82
CA LYS A 185 -27.50 4.14 -13.16
C LYS A 185 -27.02 2.85 -13.80
N GLY A 186 -25.72 2.56 -13.71
CA GLY A 186 -25.12 1.42 -14.38
C GLY A 186 -25.21 1.50 -15.91
N ASP A 187 -25.19 2.71 -16.47
CA ASP A 187 -25.38 3.01 -17.90
C ASP A 187 -24.08 3.13 -18.70
N GLY A 188 -22.92 3.02 -18.03
CA GLY A 188 -21.59 3.16 -18.63
C GLY A 188 -21.12 4.59 -18.86
N VAL A 189 -21.85 5.59 -18.35
CA VAL A 189 -21.54 7.02 -18.55
C VAL A 189 -21.68 7.83 -17.28
N THR A 190 -22.76 7.62 -16.52
CA THR A 190 -23.04 8.35 -15.28
C THR A 190 -22.06 7.95 -14.20
N ASP A 191 -21.52 8.95 -13.49
CA ASP A 191 -20.66 8.73 -12.34
C ASP A 191 -21.48 8.19 -11.17
N ASP A 192 -21.34 6.90 -10.91
CA ASP A 192 -22.09 6.16 -9.89
C ASP A 192 -21.33 6.10 -8.54
N THR A 193 -20.16 6.76 -8.42
CA THR A 193 -19.28 6.64 -7.24
C THR A 193 -19.99 6.99 -5.94
N ALA A 194 -20.66 8.15 -5.87
CA ALA A 194 -21.35 8.61 -4.67
C ALA A 194 -22.54 7.72 -4.31
N ALA A 195 -23.30 7.25 -5.32
CA ALA A 195 -24.44 6.36 -5.10
C ALA A 195 -23.99 5.00 -4.55
N LEU A 196 -22.93 4.42 -5.11
CA LEU A 196 -22.37 3.16 -4.65
C LEU A 196 -21.84 3.27 -3.21
N ASN A 197 -21.03 4.29 -2.91
CA ASN A 197 -20.50 4.51 -1.57
C ASN A 197 -21.60 4.69 -0.52
N SER A 198 -22.66 5.43 -0.86
CA SER A 198 -23.82 5.62 -0.01
C SER A 198 -24.52 4.30 0.29
N VAL A 199 -24.86 3.51 -0.73
CA VAL A 199 -25.59 2.24 -0.56
C VAL A 199 -24.80 1.21 0.20
N LEU A 200 -23.51 1.07 -0.12
CA LEU A 200 -22.62 0.13 0.57
C LEU A 200 -22.51 0.45 2.06
N SER A 201 -22.38 1.73 2.41
CA SER A 201 -22.36 2.20 3.80
C SER A 201 -23.66 1.89 4.55
N TYR A 202 -24.82 2.25 3.97
CA TYR A 202 -26.11 1.97 4.59
C TYR A 202 -26.37 0.47 4.77
N ALA A 203 -26.09 -0.33 3.75
CA ALA A 203 -26.34 -1.77 3.78
C ALA A 203 -25.45 -2.47 4.81
N ALA A 204 -24.16 -2.09 4.90
CA ALA A 204 -23.25 -2.66 5.89
C ALA A 204 -23.69 -2.36 7.32
N ASN A 205 -24.13 -1.13 7.62
CA ASN A 205 -24.65 -0.77 8.94
C ASN A 205 -25.90 -1.58 9.33
N MET A 206 -26.72 -1.95 8.34
CA MET A 206 -27.92 -2.77 8.54
C MET A 206 -27.67 -4.27 8.43
N SER A 207 -26.42 -4.71 8.23
CA SER A 207 -26.06 -6.10 7.94
C SER A 207 -26.84 -6.71 6.75
N ALA A 208 -27.18 -5.86 5.78
CA ALA A 208 -27.99 -6.19 4.62
C ALA A 208 -27.12 -6.53 3.39
N ILE A 209 -27.74 -7.17 2.40
CA ILE A 209 -27.09 -7.51 1.14
C ILE A 209 -27.25 -6.36 0.15
N VAL A 210 -26.19 -6.01 -0.55
CA VAL A 210 -26.24 -5.13 -1.72
C VAL A 210 -26.35 -5.97 -2.99
N HIS A 211 -27.43 -5.78 -3.72
CA HIS A 211 -27.63 -6.34 -5.05
C HIS A 211 -27.23 -5.31 -6.10
N ILE A 212 -26.34 -5.70 -7.01
CA ILE A 212 -25.88 -4.89 -8.13
C ILE A 212 -26.43 -5.49 -9.42
N PRO A 213 -27.52 -4.93 -9.99
CA PRO A 213 -28.07 -5.41 -11.26
C PRO A 213 -27.06 -5.26 -12.39
N TYR A 214 -27.26 -6.01 -13.48
CA TYR A 214 -26.41 -5.90 -14.66
C TYR A 214 -26.34 -4.46 -15.16
N GLY A 215 -25.13 -4.02 -15.48
CA GLY A 215 -24.82 -2.66 -15.89
C GLY A 215 -23.32 -2.39 -15.86
N VAL A 216 -22.94 -1.20 -16.33
CA VAL A 216 -21.58 -0.67 -16.23
C VAL A 216 -21.65 0.57 -15.35
N TYR A 217 -21.13 0.47 -14.14
CA TYR A 217 -21.15 1.52 -13.13
C TYR A 217 -19.81 2.24 -13.20
N VAL A 218 -19.82 3.45 -13.76
CA VAL A 218 -18.61 4.25 -13.92
C VAL A 218 -18.25 4.88 -12.58
N ILE A 219 -16.98 4.79 -12.20
CA ILE A 219 -16.46 5.43 -11.00
C ILE A 219 -15.32 6.37 -11.37
N LYS A 220 -15.29 7.56 -10.75
CA LYS A 220 -14.23 8.57 -10.93
C LYS A 220 -13.38 8.76 -9.68
N ASP A 221 -13.71 8.05 -8.61
CA ASP A 221 -12.98 8.01 -7.35
C ASP A 221 -13.17 6.65 -6.67
N THR A 222 -12.53 6.46 -5.53
CA THR A 222 -12.57 5.21 -4.76
C THR A 222 -13.99 4.84 -4.34
N VAL A 223 -14.37 3.59 -4.62
CA VAL A 223 -15.51 2.94 -3.99
C VAL A 223 -15.02 2.23 -2.73
N HIS A 224 -15.51 2.67 -1.58
CA HIS A 224 -15.23 2.06 -0.28
C HIS A 224 -16.25 0.96 0.00
N VAL A 225 -15.75 -0.26 0.19
CA VAL A 225 -16.55 -1.41 0.63
C VAL A 225 -16.32 -1.59 2.13
N PRO A 226 -17.24 -1.11 2.99
CA PRO A 226 -17.06 -1.14 4.43
C PRO A 226 -17.14 -2.55 5.00
N LEU A 227 -16.58 -2.74 6.20
CA LEU A 227 -16.68 -3.97 6.97
C LEU A 227 -18.15 -4.39 7.16
N GLY A 228 -18.44 -5.69 7.03
CA GLY A 228 -19.81 -6.23 7.11
C GLY A 228 -20.55 -6.27 5.77
N SER A 229 -19.97 -5.74 4.69
CA SER A 229 -20.57 -5.73 3.35
C SER A 229 -20.78 -7.14 2.80
N ARG A 230 -21.97 -7.38 2.22
CA ARG A 230 -22.32 -8.57 1.44
C ARG A 230 -22.84 -8.14 0.08
N ILE A 231 -22.09 -8.36 -0.98
CA ILE A 231 -22.37 -7.84 -2.33
C ILE A 231 -22.66 -9.00 -3.29
N ILE A 232 -23.75 -8.89 -4.06
CA ILE A 232 -24.13 -9.84 -5.10
C ILE A 232 -24.36 -9.11 -6.42
N GLY A 233 -23.56 -9.45 -7.43
CA GLY A 233 -23.81 -9.02 -8.80
C GLY A 233 -24.80 -9.93 -9.55
N GLN A 234 -25.57 -9.33 -10.47
CA GLN A 234 -26.40 -10.05 -11.43
C GLN A 234 -25.58 -10.41 -12.67
N ALA A 235 -25.13 -11.67 -12.76
CA ALA A 235 -24.16 -12.16 -13.75
C ALA A 235 -22.77 -11.55 -13.56
N TRP A 236 -22.43 -10.46 -14.25
CA TRP A 236 -21.17 -9.70 -14.06
C TRP A 236 -21.40 -8.20 -14.32
N PRO A 237 -22.09 -7.48 -13.42
CA PRO A 237 -22.04 -6.02 -13.42
C PRO A 237 -20.59 -5.53 -13.29
N GLN A 238 -20.29 -4.45 -14.00
CA GLN A 238 -18.95 -3.91 -14.12
C GLN A 238 -18.80 -2.65 -13.26
N ILE A 239 -17.83 -2.63 -12.35
CA ILE A 239 -17.31 -1.39 -11.76
C ILE A 239 -16.17 -0.92 -12.65
N MET A 240 -16.35 0.21 -13.34
CA MET A 240 -15.44 0.72 -14.36
C MET A 240 -14.77 2.01 -13.89
N ALA A 241 -13.49 1.95 -13.54
CA ALA A 241 -12.71 3.11 -13.14
C ALA A 241 -12.28 3.95 -14.35
N MET A 242 -12.47 5.27 -14.28
CA MET A 242 -11.98 6.21 -15.30
C MET A 242 -11.79 7.63 -14.76
N GLY A 243 -10.99 8.43 -15.47
CA GLY A 243 -10.80 9.85 -15.19
C GLY A 243 -9.53 10.17 -14.41
N ILE A 244 -9.31 11.47 -14.19
CA ILE A 244 -8.00 12.04 -13.82
C ILE A 244 -7.37 11.47 -12.55
N LYS A 245 -8.17 11.01 -11.58
CA LYS A 245 -7.65 10.38 -10.35
C LYS A 245 -6.90 9.08 -10.62
N PHE A 246 -7.24 8.38 -11.69
CA PHE A 246 -6.65 7.10 -12.05
C PHE A 246 -5.60 7.21 -13.17
N GLU A 247 -5.30 8.40 -13.68
CA GLU A 247 -4.40 8.58 -14.84
C GLU A 247 -2.91 8.57 -14.47
N ASN A 248 -2.55 8.89 -13.23
CA ASN A 248 -1.16 9.10 -12.83
C ASN A 248 -0.51 7.83 -12.27
N MET A 249 0.38 7.19 -13.04
CA MET A 249 1.13 6.01 -12.56
C MET A 249 2.12 6.30 -11.42
N GLU A 250 2.57 7.55 -11.29
CA GLU A 250 3.48 7.98 -10.21
C GLU A 250 2.75 8.19 -8.88
N SER A 251 1.42 8.24 -8.92
CA SER A 251 0.56 8.34 -7.74
C SER A 251 -0.61 7.38 -7.90
N PRO A 252 -0.39 6.06 -7.75
CA PRO A 252 -1.44 5.07 -7.91
C PRO A 252 -2.64 5.35 -6.99
N HIS A 253 -3.84 5.18 -7.52
CA HIS A 253 -5.10 5.46 -6.81
C HIS A 253 -6.01 4.23 -6.82
N VAL A 254 -6.56 3.90 -5.66
CA VAL A 254 -7.40 2.70 -5.48
C VAL A 254 -8.80 2.95 -6.00
N ALA A 255 -9.26 2.10 -6.91
CA ALA A 255 -10.60 2.14 -7.47
C ALA A 255 -11.63 1.49 -6.54
N VAL A 256 -11.33 0.31 -5.99
CA VAL A 256 -12.18 -0.38 -5.01
C VAL A 256 -11.35 -0.71 -3.77
N GLN A 257 -11.68 -0.08 -2.65
CA GLN A 257 -11.03 -0.33 -1.37
C GLN A 257 -11.91 -1.22 -0.51
N VAL A 258 -11.42 -2.41 -0.16
CA VAL A 258 -12.18 -3.44 0.55
C VAL A 258 -11.74 -3.51 2.00
N GLY A 259 -12.52 -2.86 2.87
CA GLY A 259 -12.16 -2.60 4.26
C GLY A 259 -11.04 -1.57 4.41
N ASN A 260 -10.86 -1.10 5.63
CA ASN A 260 -9.68 -0.34 6.04
C ASN A 260 -8.60 -1.29 6.58
N GLU A 261 -7.35 -0.81 6.58
CA GLU A 261 -6.27 -1.57 7.19
C GLU A 261 -6.54 -1.77 8.69
N GLY A 262 -6.43 -3.03 9.15
CA GLY A 262 -6.74 -3.42 10.53
C GLY A 262 -8.19 -3.81 10.79
N ASP A 263 -9.09 -3.69 9.81
CA ASP A 263 -10.47 -4.16 9.95
C ASP A 263 -10.53 -5.69 10.08
N ILE A 264 -11.27 -6.21 11.06
CA ILE A 264 -11.48 -7.64 11.30
C ILE A 264 -12.98 -7.94 11.29
N GLY A 265 -13.45 -8.78 10.35
CA GLY A 265 -14.89 -9.01 10.23
C GLY A 265 -15.32 -9.96 9.12
N VAL A 266 -16.53 -9.72 8.62
CA VAL A 266 -17.15 -10.47 7.52
C VAL A 266 -17.21 -9.55 6.31
N LEU A 267 -16.79 -10.05 5.15
CA LEU A 267 -16.90 -9.31 3.89
C LEU A 267 -17.02 -10.30 2.74
N GLU A 268 -18.09 -10.19 1.96
CA GLU A 268 -18.44 -11.17 0.94
C GLU A 268 -18.76 -10.45 -0.37
N ILE A 269 -17.99 -10.72 -1.43
CA ILE A 269 -18.23 -10.16 -2.76
C ILE A 269 -18.38 -11.30 -3.76
N GLN A 270 -19.45 -11.27 -4.57
CA GLN A 270 -19.64 -12.28 -5.60
C GLN A 270 -20.22 -11.75 -6.91
N ASN A 271 -19.88 -12.43 -8.01
CA ASN A 271 -20.41 -12.18 -9.36
C ASN A 271 -20.16 -10.75 -9.86
N MET A 272 -18.97 -10.20 -9.62
CA MET A 272 -18.62 -8.82 -10.02
C MET A 272 -17.54 -8.81 -11.10
N MET A 273 -17.47 -7.74 -11.89
CA MET A 273 -16.34 -7.48 -12.77
C MET A 273 -15.75 -6.10 -12.47
N PHE A 274 -14.43 -6.04 -12.29
CA PHE A 274 -13.69 -4.80 -12.06
C PHE A 274 -12.87 -4.47 -13.31
N THR A 275 -13.02 -3.26 -13.83
CA THR A 275 -12.45 -2.88 -15.13
C THR A 275 -12.06 -1.40 -15.16
N THR A 276 -11.40 -0.97 -16.22
CA THR A 276 -11.06 0.43 -16.46
C THR A 276 -11.56 0.89 -17.83
N SER A 277 -11.78 2.19 -17.96
CA SER A 277 -11.88 2.86 -19.25
C SER A 277 -10.71 3.83 -19.40
N GLY A 278 -9.73 3.45 -20.22
CA GLY A 278 -8.43 4.11 -20.31
C GLY A 278 -8.43 5.48 -21.01
N PRO A 279 -7.32 6.25 -20.86
CA PRO A 279 -6.12 5.92 -20.08
C PRO A 279 -6.33 5.97 -18.56
N THR A 280 -5.73 5.04 -17.82
CA THR A 280 -5.90 4.86 -16.36
C THR A 280 -4.64 4.27 -15.72
N ALA A 281 -3.47 4.80 -16.10
CA ALA A 281 -2.18 4.22 -15.72
C ALA A 281 -1.93 4.11 -14.20
N GLY A 282 -2.56 4.96 -13.39
CA GLY A 282 -2.52 4.95 -11.93
C GLY A 282 -3.55 4.04 -11.24
N ALA A 283 -4.44 3.37 -11.98
CA ALA A 283 -5.52 2.59 -11.36
C ALA A 283 -4.98 1.36 -10.60
N VAL A 284 -5.33 1.26 -9.32
CA VAL A 284 -5.29 0.01 -8.56
C VAL A 284 -6.73 -0.51 -8.48
N LEU A 285 -7.07 -1.55 -9.26
CA LEU A 285 -8.47 -1.96 -9.41
C LEU A 285 -9.11 -2.39 -8.09
N MET A 286 -8.37 -3.13 -7.26
CA MET A 286 -8.82 -3.50 -5.92
C MET A 286 -7.66 -3.56 -4.93
N GLU A 287 -7.89 -2.94 -3.77
CA GLU A 287 -7.09 -3.14 -2.56
C GLU A 287 -7.92 -3.88 -1.52
N TRP A 288 -7.40 -5.00 -1.03
CA TRP A 288 -8.04 -5.87 -0.06
C TRP A 288 -7.33 -5.78 1.30
N ASN A 289 -8.02 -5.20 2.28
CA ASN A 289 -7.45 -4.84 3.59
C ASN A 289 -8.03 -5.64 4.76
N VAL A 290 -9.23 -6.17 4.61
CA VAL A 290 -9.96 -6.83 5.69
C VAL A 290 -9.31 -8.17 6.11
N HIS A 291 -9.27 -8.41 7.41
CA HIS A 291 -8.99 -9.71 8.01
C HIS A 291 -10.28 -10.41 8.41
N GLU A 292 -10.29 -11.74 8.33
CA GLU A 292 -11.42 -12.57 8.66
C GLU A 292 -11.66 -12.59 10.18
N SER A 293 -12.93 -12.54 10.57
CA SER A 293 -13.38 -12.77 11.96
C SER A 293 -13.65 -14.25 12.24
N SER A 294 -13.93 -15.03 11.19
CA SER A 294 -14.04 -16.49 11.23
C SER A 294 -13.53 -17.06 9.90
N GLN A 295 -13.06 -18.30 9.90
CA GLN A 295 -12.38 -18.88 8.74
C GLN A 295 -13.22 -18.76 7.45
N GLY A 296 -12.67 -18.09 6.44
CA GLY A 296 -13.31 -17.81 5.16
C GLY A 296 -14.36 -16.71 5.17
N SER A 297 -14.51 -15.93 6.25
CA SER A 297 -15.54 -14.89 6.35
C SER A 297 -15.25 -13.63 5.54
N ALA A 298 -14.00 -13.46 5.11
CA ALA A 298 -13.57 -12.42 4.17
C ALA A 298 -13.24 -13.11 2.84
N GLY A 299 -14.08 -12.95 1.82
CA GLY A 299 -13.86 -13.63 0.54
C GLY A 299 -14.53 -13.07 -0.70
N LEU A 300 -14.02 -13.56 -1.84
CA LEU A 300 -14.33 -13.12 -3.19
C LEU A 300 -14.61 -14.36 -4.08
N TRP A 301 -15.80 -14.43 -4.69
CA TRP A 301 -16.21 -15.56 -5.54
C TRP A 301 -16.69 -15.11 -6.92
N ASP A 302 -16.34 -15.85 -7.97
CA ASP A 302 -16.83 -15.59 -9.35
C ASP A 302 -16.71 -14.11 -9.76
N SER A 303 -15.64 -13.45 -9.31
CA SER A 303 -15.42 -12.03 -9.52
C SER A 303 -14.10 -11.81 -10.24
N HIS A 304 -14.12 -11.03 -11.31
CA HIS A 304 -13.01 -10.99 -12.26
C HIS A 304 -12.50 -9.56 -12.47
N PHE A 305 -11.23 -9.45 -12.84
CA PHE A 305 -10.61 -8.21 -13.26
C PHE A 305 -10.37 -8.30 -14.77
N ARG A 306 -10.91 -7.36 -15.53
CA ARG A 306 -10.80 -7.33 -16.98
C ARG A 306 -10.34 -5.95 -17.42
N VAL A 307 -9.11 -5.81 -17.91
CA VAL A 307 -8.58 -4.51 -18.34
C VAL A 307 -8.47 -4.47 -19.86
N GLY A 308 -9.38 -3.72 -20.48
CA GLY A 308 -9.45 -3.54 -21.93
C GLY A 308 -10.18 -4.67 -22.69
N GLY A 309 -10.06 -4.64 -24.02
CA GLY A 309 -10.61 -5.69 -24.90
C GLY A 309 -12.13 -5.75 -24.95
N ALA A 310 -12.84 -4.70 -24.53
CA ALA A 310 -14.29 -4.67 -24.47
C ALA A 310 -14.87 -3.29 -24.81
N ILE A 311 -16.11 -3.25 -25.29
CA ILE A 311 -16.87 -2.01 -25.54
C ILE A 311 -16.97 -1.20 -24.25
N GLY A 312 -16.73 0.12 -24.38
CA GLY A 312 -16.73 1.06 -23.25
C GLY A 312 -15.36 1.25 -22.62
N SER A 313 -14.43 0.28 -22.71
CA SER A 313 -13.09 0.37 -22.10
C SER A 313 -12.17 1.41 -22.75
N GLN A 314 -12.47 1.88 -23.96
CA GLN A 314 -11.58 2.72 -24.77
C GLN A 314 -10.20 2.08 -25.05
N LEU A 315 -10.07 0.76 -24.85
CA LEU A 315 -8.85 -0.05 -24.98
C LEU A 315 -9.09 -1.22 -25.94
N GLN A 316 -9.74 -0.90 -27.07
CA GLN A 316 -10.13 -1.84 -28.12
C GLN A 316 -9.13 -1.84 -29.27
N ALA A 317 -9.25 -2.81 -30.20
CA ALA A 317 -8.27 -3.00 -31.29
C ALA A 317 -8.10 -1.77 -32.21
N ASN A 318 -9.10 -0.91 -32.30
CA ASN A 318 -9.03 0.35 -33.06
C ASN A 318 -8.13 1.42 -32.41
N LYS A 319 -7.93 1.36 -31.09
CA LYS A 319 -7.15 2.32 -30.29
C LYS A 319 -5.82 1.74 -29.85
N CYS A 320 -5.81 0.46 -29.49
CA CYS A 320 -4.66 -0.27 -28.99
C CYS A 320 -4.30 -1.45 -29.90
N PRO A 321 -4.02 -1.21 -31.21
CA PRO A 321 -3.69 -2.30 -32.13
C PRO A 321 -2.35 -2.93 -31.76
N LYS A 322 -2.23 -4.25 -31.95
CA LYS A 322 -0.95 -4.95 -31.79
C LYS A 322 0.17 -4.35 -32.64
N LYS A 323 1.40 -4.40 -32.13
CA LYS A 323 2.62 -3.93 -32.83
C LYS A 323 2.51 -2.47 -33.28
N ALA A 324 1.98 -1.61 -32.42
CA ALA A 324 2.04 -0.18 -32.66
C ALA A 324 3.50 0.24 -32.90
N SER A 325 3.72 1.16 -33.85
CA SER A 325 5.08 1.64 -34.21
C SER A 325 5.80 2.34 -33.06
N SER A 326 5.05 2.75 -32.04
CA SER A 326 5.50 3.35 -30.78
C SER A 326 4.51 3.00 -29.68
N LEU A 327 4.97 2.94 -28.44
CA LEU A 327 4.12 2.72 -27.26
C LEU A 327 3.00 3.77 -27.21
N HIS A 328 1.75 3.32 -27.21
CA HIS A 328 0.59 4.21 -27.18
C HIS A 328 0.22 4.51 -25.74
N LYS A 329 0.48 5.73 -25.28
CA LYS A 329 0.25 6.13 -23.87
C LYS A 329 -1.21 5.95 -23.43
N ASP A 330 -2.17 6.09 -24.36
CA ASP A 330 -3.58 5.90 -24.01
C ASP A 330 -3.94 4.43 -23.72
N CYS A 331 -3.06 3.50 -24.06
CA CYS A 331 -3.23 2.06 -23.80
C CYS A 331 -2.63 1.62 -22.46
N VAL A 332 -2.08 2.55 -21.67
CA VAL A 332 -1.63 2.32 -20.30
C VAL A 332 -2.82 2.43 -19.36
N ALA A 333 -3.21 1.31 -18.76
CA ALA A 333 -4.55 1.08 -18.26
C ALA A 333 -4.63 0.63 -16.78
N GLY A 334 -3.49 0.51 -16.09
CA GLY A 334 -3.49 0.21 -14.66
C GLY A 334 -2.10 0.02 -14.06
N SER A 335 -2.00 0.30 -12.76
CA SER A 335 -0.82 0.07 -11.94
C SER A 335 -0.82 -1.31 -11.26
N LEU A 336 -1.99 -1.81 -10.86
CA LEU A 336 -2.16 -3.11 -10.20
C LEU A 336 -3.63 -3.60 -10.29
N MET A 337 -3.87 -4.89 -10.59
CA MET A 337 -5.24 -5.42 -10.62
C MET A 337 -5.77 -5.76 -9.23
N LEU A 338 -4.99 -6.49 -8.43
CA LEU A 338 -5.41 -6.90 -7.09
C LEU A 338 -4.24 -6.84 -6.11
N ARG A 339 -4.47 -6.15 -5.00
CA ARG A 339 -3.57 -6.09 -3.86
C ARG A 339 -4.20 -6.74 -2.63
N ILE A 340 -3.52 -7.67 -1.99
CA ILE A 340 -3.88 -8.20 -0.67
C ILE A 340 -2.84 -7.71 0.32
N THR A 341 -3.23 -6.77 1.18
CA THR A 341 -2.28 -6.07 2.06
C THR A 341 -1.85 -6.93 3.25
N LYS A 342 -0.81 -6.46 3.96
CA LYS A 342 -0.10 -7.21 5.01
C LYS A 342 -1.02 -7.73 6.13
N GLN A 343 -1.94 -6.90 6.60
CA GLN A 343 -2.84 -7.24 7.71
C GLN A 343 -4.11 -7.99 7.25
N ALA A 344 -4.30 -8.18 5.94
CA ALA A 344 -5.50 -8.79 5.42
C ALA A 344 -5.42 -10.32 5.42
N SER A 345 -6.57 -10.97 5.34
CA SER A 345 -6.73 -12.40 5.03
C SER A 345 -7.75 -12.54 3.90
N ALA A 346 -7.68 -13.57 3.07
CA ALA A 346 -8.64 -13.70 1.98
C ALA A 346 -8.96 -15.15 1.60
N TYR A 347 -10.25 -15.42 1.34
CA TYR A 347 -10.71 -16.58 0.59
C TYR A 347 -11.13 -16.17 -0.82
N MET A 348 -10.39 -16.58 -1.84
CA MET A 348 -10.64 -16.21 -3.23
C MET A 348 -10.87 -17.45 -4.09
N GLU A 349 -11.99 -17.51 -4.80
CA GLU A 349 -12.36 -18.66 -5.63
C GLU A 349 -12.89 -18.23 -6.99
N ASN A 350 -12.37 -18.85 -8.05
CA ASN A 350 -12.70 -18.55 -9.44
C ASN A 350 -12.50 -17.05 -9.79
N ILE A 351 -11.27 -16.58 -9.63
CA ILE A 351 -10.88 -15.19 -9.92
C ILE A 351 -10.00 -15.17 -11.16
N TRP A 352 -10.31 -14.28 -12.09
CA TRP A 352 -9.52 -14.11 -13.31
C TRP A 352 -9.09 -12.66 -13.42
N ALA A 353 -7.79 -12.41 -13.33
CA ALA A 353 -7.18 -11.11 -13.51
C ALA A 353 -6.53 -11.03 -14.89
N TRP A 354 -7.28 -10.52 -15.85
CA TRP A 354 -6.93 -10.54 -17.27
C TRP A 354 -6.71 -9.14 -17.80
N VAL A 355 -5.49 -8.91 -18.30
CA VAL A 355 -5.18 -7.77 -19.16
C VAL A 355 -5.41 -8.20 -20.59
N ALA A 356 -6.16 -7.42 -21.36
CA ALA A 356 -6.63 -7.86 -22.66
C ALA A 356 -5.48 -8.14 -23.64
N ASP A 357 -5.40 -9.38 -24.12
CA ASP A 357 -4.53 -9.78 -25.23
C ASP A 357 -5.25 -9.67 -26.59
N HIS A 358 -6.58 -9.63 -26.58
CA HIS A 358 -7.43 -9.44 -27.77
C HIS A 358 -8.75 -8.72 -27.45
N ASP A 359 -9.38 -8.16 -28.48
CA ASP A 359 -10.70 -7.53 -28.39
C ASP A 359 -11.81 -8.59 -28.46
N MET A 360 -12.55 -8.75 -27.36
CA MET A 360 -13.59 -9.77 -27.22
C MET A 360 -14.88 -9.42 -27.97
N ASP A 361 -15.15 -8.14 -28.23
CA ASP A 361 -16.44 -7.67 -28.74
C ASP A 361 -16.46 -7.52 -30.27
N ILE A 362 -15.33 -7.77 -30.94
CA ILE A 362 -15.25 -7.87 -32.40
C ILE A 362 -15.18 -9.33 -32.85
N LYS A 363 -15.80 -9.61 -34.00
CA LYS A 363 -15.86 -10.98 -34.54
C LYS A 363 -14.49 -11.57 -34.89
N SER A 364 -13.52 -10.74 -35.30
CA SER A 364 -12.16 -11.16 -35.64
C SER A 364 -11.31 -11.53 -34.42
N GLN A 365 -11.69 -11.04 -33.22
CA GLN A 365 -10.88 -11.13 -32.01
C GLN A 365 -9.43 -10.68 -32.23
N ASP A 366 -9.26 -9.50 -32.83
CA ASP A 366 -7.93 -8.97 -33.12
C ASP A 366 -7.15 -8.73 -31.83
N GLN A 367 -5.87 -9.10 -31.84
CA GLN A 367 -4.98 -8.92 -30.69
C GLN A 367 -4.71 -7.44 -30.44
N VAL A 368 -4.53 -7.08 -29.16
CA VAL A 368 -4.36 -5.70 -28.69
C VAL A 368 -3.15 -5.54 -27.77
N ASP A 369 -2.59 -4.33 -27.73
CA ASP A 369 -1.52 -3.94 -26.81
C ASP A 369 -2.11 -3.10 -25.65
N VAL A 370 -2.44 -3.74 -24.53
CA VAL A 370 -2.90 -3.06 -23.29
C VAL A 370 -1.86 -3.24 -22.19
N TYR A 371 -1.50 -2.16 -21.49
CA TYR A 371 -0.43 -2.19 -20.49
C TYR A 371 -1.00 -2.03 -19.09
N VAL A 372 -0.84 -3.05 -18.26
CA VAL A 372 -1.03 -2.99 -16.80
C VAL A 372 0.24 -3.50 -16.14
N ALA A 373 0.75 -2.76 -15.15
CA ALA A 373 2.05 -3.08 -14.59
C ALA A 373 2.05 -4.42 -13.84
N ARG A 374 1.05 -4.66 -12.99
CA ARG A 374 1.05 -5.75 -12.01
C ARG A 374 -0.28 -6.50 -12.01
N GLY A 375 -0.20 -7.82 -11.90
CA GLY A 375 -1.37 -8.68 -11.78
C GLY A 375 -1.91 -8.71 -10.35
N ILE A 376 -1.48 -9.71 -9.58
CA ILE A 376 -1.88 -9.95 -8.20
C ILE A 376 -0.65 -9.83 -7.29
N LEU A 377 -0.75 -8.95 -6.28
CA LEU A 377 0.24 -8.78 -5.22
C LEU A 377 -0.33 -9.29 -3.89
N VAL A 378 0.39 -10.18 -3.23
CA VAL A 378 0.02 -10.77 -1.94
C VAL A 378 1.10 -10.45 -0.90
N GLU A 379 0.71 -9.71 0.14
CA GLU A 379 1.54 -9.34 1.28
C GLU A 379 0.99 -9.90 2.61
N SER A 380 -0.22 -10.46 2.56
CA SER A 380 -0.96 -11.03 3.68
C SER A 380 -0.09 -11.92 4.57
N GLN A 381 -0.18 -11.72 5.89
CA GLN A 381 0.39 -12.63 6.89
C GLN A 381 -0.48 -13.88 7.12
N GLY A 382 -1.55 -14.01 6.34
CA GLY A 382 -2.44 -15.15 6.29
C GLY A 382 -3.56 -15.10 7.34
N PRO A 383 -4.49 -16.07 7.27
CA PRO A 383 -4.51 -17.12 6.25
C PRO A 383 -5.07 -16.62 4.91
N THR A 384 -4.50 -17.08 3.79
CA THR A 384 -5.01 -16.77 2.45
C THR A 384 -5.19 -18.04 1.61
N TRP A 385 -6.35 -18.16 0.96
CA TRP A 385 -6.71 -19.24 0.04
C TRP A 385 -7.05 -18.67 -1.33
N MET A 386 -6.43 -19.20 -2.38
CA MET A 386 -6.68 -18.81 -3.77
C MET A 386 -6.97 -20.03 -4.63
N TYR A 387 -8.24 -20.35 -4.82
CA TYR A 387 -8.69 -21.53 -5.57
C TYR A 387 -9.10 -21.20 -6.99
N GLY A 388 -8.42 -21.81 -7.97
CA GLY A 388 -8.75 -21.63 -9.39
C GLY A 388 -8.58 -20.18 -9.86
N THR A 389 -7.47 -19.54 -9.47
CA THR A 389 -7.19 -18.15 -9.86
C THR A 389 -6.28 -18.08 -11.08
N ALA A 390 -6.51 -17.12 -11.96
CA ALA A 390 -5.64 -16.84 -13.11
C ALA A 390 -5.23 -15.37 -13.12
N SER A 391 -3.97 -15.09 -13.45
CA SER A 391 -3.49 -13.73 -13.69
C SER A 391 -2.64 -13.71 -14.96
N GLU A 392 -2.96 -12.85 -15.91
CA GLU A 392 -2.38 -12.91 -17.25
C GLU A 392 -2.02 -11.53 -17.81
N HIS A 393 -0.94 -11.52 -18.60
CA HIS A 393 -0.52 -10.42 -19.47
C HIS A 393 -0.15 -9.10 -18.78
N SER A 394 0.14 -9.11 -17.48
CA SER A 394 0.74 -7.96 -16.79
C SER A 394 2.22 -7.80 -17.15
N VAL A 395 2.73 -6.57 -17.16
CA VAL A 395 4.08 -6.24 -17.65
C VAL A 395 5.19 -6.71 -16.72
N LEU A 396 5.04 -6.50 -15.40
CA LEU A 396 6.06 -6.83 -14.40
C LEU A 396 5.91 -8.27 -13.90
N TYR A 397 4.72 -8.61 -13.40
CA TYR A 397 4.44 -9.94 -12.86
C TYR A 397 2.94 -10.28 -12.89
N GLN A 398 2.64 -11.57 -12.97
CA GLN A 398 1.28 -12.08 -12.83
C GLN A 398 0.93 -12.31 -11.35
N TYR A 399 1.80 -13.02 -10.62
CA TYR A 399 1.71 -13.16 -9.16
C TYR A 399 3.01 -12.74 -8.50
N GLN A 400 2.92 -11.84 -7.52
CA GLN A 400 4.02 -11.54 -6.59
C GLN A 400 3.56 -11.81 -5.16
N ILE A 401 4.32 -12.63 -4.46
CA ILE A 401 4.13 -13.02 -3.07
C ILE A 401 5.31 -12.42 -2.32
N SER A 402 5.06 -11.38 -1.54
CA SER A 402 6.09 -10.47 -1.02
C SER A 402 5.92 -10.32 0.49
N GLY A 403 6.84 -10.89 1.26
CA GLY A 403 6.75 -10.88 2.72
C GLY A 403 5.54 -11.66 3.27
N ALA A 404 4.86 -12.45 2.44
CA ALA A 404 3.60 -13.08 2.82
C ALA A 404 3.81 -14.37 3.62
N LYS A 405 2.79 -14.73 4.40
CA LYS A 405 2.79 -15.95 5.21
C LYS A 405 1.46 -16.69 5.11
N ASP A 406 1.52 -18.02 5.27
CA ASP A 406 0.35 -18.90 5.35
C ASP A 406 -0.60 -18.71 4.15
N LEU A 407 -0.09 -19.03 2.96
CA LEU A 407 -0.83 -18.95 1.70
C LEU A 407 -0.96 -20.34 1.05
N VAL A 408 -2.17 -20.68 0.63
CA VAL A 408 -2.40 -21.80 -0.29
C VAL A 408 -3.07 -21.29 -1.56
N MET A 409 -2.52 -21.67 -2.71
CA MET A 409 -3.08 -21.31 -4.02
C MET A 409 -3.09 -22.51 -4.95
N GLY A 410 -4.18 -22.74 -5.67
CA GLY A 410 -4.22 -23.80 -6.66
C GLY A 410 -5.61 -24.09 -7.24
N MET A 411 -5.74 -24.48 -8.49
CA MET A 411 -4.68 -24.33 -9.48
C MET A 411 -4.54 -22.85 -9.88
N ILE A 412 -3.31 -22.37 -10.03
CA ILE A 412 -3.01 -21.05 -10.57
C ILE A 412 -2.65 -21.13 -12.05
N GLN A 413 -2.95 -20.08 -12.81
CA GLN A 413 -2.63 -20.03 -14.23
C GLN A 413 -2.10 -18.66 -14.63
N THR A 414 -1.10 -18.62 -15.52
CA THR A 414 -0.46 -17.39 -15.99
C THR A 414 -0.01 -17.44 -17.46
N GLU A 415 -0.14 -16.31 -18.15
CA GLU A 415 0.47 -16.05 -19.46
C GLU A 415 1.29 -14.75 -19.45
N SER A 416 2.46 -14.76 -20.11
CA SER A 416 3.21 -13.54 -20.40
C SER A 416 2.47 -12.68 -21.45
N PRO A 417 2.56 -11.34 -21.42
CA PRO A 417 1.96 -10.50 -22.45
C PRO A 417 2.60 -10.75 -23.82
N TYR A 418 1.80 -10.77 -24.88
CA TYR A 418 2.24 -11.26 -26.19
C TYR A 418 3.22 -10.31 -26.91
N PHE A 419 3.22 -9.03 -26.55
CA PHE A 419 4.15 -8.03 -27.09
C PHE A 419 5.57 -8.17 -26.54
N GLN A 420 5.73 -8.67 -25.31
CA GLN A 420 7.05 -8.83 -24.71
C GLN A 420 7.92 -9.78 -25.55
N PRO A 421 9.20 -9.45 -25.73
CA PRO A 421 10.03 -8.49 -24.97
C PRO A 421 10.07 -7.05 -25.51
N SER A 422 9.10 -6.62 -26.34
CA SER A 422 9.08 -5.28 -26.94
C SER A 422 7.68 -4.63 -26.77
N PRO A 423 7.50 -3.67 -25.84
CA PRO A 423 8.50 -3.13 -24.91
C PRO A 423 8.96 -4.18 -23.88
N PRO A 424 10.19 -4.05 -23.35
CA PRO A 424 10.69 -4.89 -22.27
C PRO A 424 10.10 -4.44 -20.94
N MET A 425 10.00 -5.35 -19.96
CA MET A 425 9.84 -4.97 -18.56
C MET A 425 11.01 -4.05 -18.13
N PRO A 426 10.80 -2.92 -17.41
CA PRO A 426 9.53 -2.46 -16.81
C PRO A 426 8.72 -1.48 -17.67
N GLU A 427 9.15 -1.12 -18.88
CA GLU A 427 8.49 -0.12 -19.70
C GLU A 427 7.02 -0.48 -19.99
N PRO A 428 6.07 0.47 -19.89
CA PRO A 428 6.24 1.93 -19.68
C PRO A 428 6.26 2.40 -18.21
N PHE A 429 6.36 1.50 -17.24
CA PHE A 429 6.12 1.82 -15.83
C PHE A 429 7.38 2.16 -15.04
N THR A 430 7.21 2.97 -14.01
CA THR A 430 8.22 3.23 -12.97
C THR A 430 8.16 2.16 -11.87
N LEU A 431 9.33 1.74 -11.41
CA LEU A 431 9.51 0.77 -10.32
C LEU A 431 9.45 1.46 -8.95
N GLY A 432 9.31 0.67 -7.89
CA GLY A 432 9.35 1.16 -6.52
C GLY A 432 8.05 1.81 -6.05
N ARG A 433 6.93 1.53 -6.72
CA ARG A 433 5.59 1.99 -6.33
C ARG A 433 4.89 0.99 -5.41
N PHE A 434 5.28 -0.29 -5.48
CA PHE A 434 4.77 -1.36 -4.63
C PHE A 434 5.94 -2.18 -4.05
N PRO A 435 5.72 -2.87 -2.91
CA PRO A 435 6.77 -3.66 -2.26
C PRO A 435 7.42 -4.68 -3.21
N ASN A 436 8.74 -4.72 -3.16
CA ASN A 436 9.57 -5.68 -3.89
C ASN A 436 9.27 -5.72 -5.40
N ASP A 437 8.94 -4.59 -6.04
CA ASP A 437 8.91 -4.53 -7.51
C ASP A 437 10.20 -5.15 -8.11
N PRO A 438 10.10 -5.92 -9.20
CA PRO A 438 11.24 -6.63 -9.76
C PRO A 438 12.32 -5.63 -10.22
N VAL A 439 13.51 -5.73 -9.62
CA VAL A 439 14.68 -4.91 -9.93
C VAL A 439 15.56 -5.58 -10.98
N ASP A 440 16.18 -4.76 -11.84
CA ASP A 440 16.88 -5.13 -13.07
C ASP A 440 18.26 -5.80 -12.87
N VAL A 441 18.50 -6.40 -11.70
CA VAL A 441 19.89 -6.59 -11.20
C VAL A 441 20.60 -7.79 -11.80
N ASP A 442 19.91 -8.73 -12.46
CA ASP A 442 20.51 -10.06 -12.70
C ASP A 442 20.33 -10.65 -14.10
N CYS A 443 19.94 -9.84 -15.08
CA CYS A 443 19.57 -10.43 -16.36
C CYS A 443 19.50 -9.44 -17.53
N GLU A 444 20.58 -9.36 -18.32
CA GLU A 444 20.58 -8.71 -19.64
C GLU A 444 19.49 -9.26 -20.61
N THR A 445 18.81 -10.36 -20.25
CA THR A 445 17.79 -11.05 -21.04
C THR A 445 16.39 -11.12 -20.43
N CYS A 446 16.16 -10.63 -19.20
CA CYS A 446 14.87 -10.77 -18.50
C CYS A 446 13.91 -9.62 -18.84
N THR A 447 13.60 -9.56 -20.12
CA THR A 447 12.75 -8.55 -20.76
C THR A 447 11.25 -8.90 -20.69
N SER A 448 10.91 -10.04 -20.05
CA SER A 448 9.55 -10.58 -19.94
C SER A 448 9.06 -10.63 -18.49
N SER A 449 7.75 -10.53 -18.31
CA SER A 449 7.05 -10.55 -17.02
C SER A 449 7.29 -11.84 -16.24
N TRP A 450 7.41 -11.75 -14.92
CA TRP A 450 7.41 -12.93 -14.06
C TRP A 450 6.01 -13.57 -14.01
N ALA A 451 5.94 -14.89 -14.06
CA ALA A 451 4.70 -15.61 -13.80
C ALA A 451 4.39 -15.65 -12.30
N VAL A 452 5.35 -16.12 -11.51
CA VAL A 452 5.25 -16.19 -10.06
C VAL A 452 6.58 -15.75 -9.47
N ARG A 453 6.53 -14.79 -8.55
CA ARG A 453 7.68 -14.31 -7.80
C ARG A 453 7.41 -14.43 -6.31
N ILE A 454 8.26 -15.15 -5.58
CA ILE A 454 8.15 -15.35 -4.14
C ILE A 454 9.38 -14.74 -3.48
N VAL A 455 9.18 -13.71 -2.65
CA VAL A 455 10.24 -12.92 -2.03
C VAL A 455 9.96 -12.79 -0.54
N ASP A 456 10.97 -13.10 0.30
CA ASP A 456 10.91 -12.96 1.76
C ASP A 456 9.66 -13.59 2.40
N SER A 457 9.15 -14.71 1.85
CA SER A 457 7.87 -15.29 2.23
C SER A 457 8.02 -16.65 2.93
N GLU A 458 7.02 -17.02 3.73
CA GLU A 458 7.03 -18.24 4.55
C GLU A 458 5.75 -19.07 4.34
N SER A 459 5.89 -20.40 4.31
CA SER A 459 4.75 -21.32 4.32
C SER A 459 3.77 -21.11 3.15
N ILE A 460 4.31 -21.12 1.93
CA ILE A 460 3.56 -20.92 0.69
C ILE A 460 3.36 -22.27 -0.01
N SER A 461 2.10 -22.65 -0.23
CA SER A 461 1.73 -23.90 -0.88
C SER A 461 1.05 -23.66 -2.21
N ILE A 462 1.72 -23.99 -3.32
CA ILE A 462 1.14 -23.91 -4.67
C ILE A 462 0.71 -25.31 -5.10
N LEU A 463 -0.60 -25.52 -5.07
CA LEU A 463 -1.29 -26.77 -5.31
C LEU A 463 -1.58 -27.03 -6.80
N GLY A 464 -0.74 -26.53 -7.70
CA GLY A 464 -0.84 -26.67 -9.15
C GLY A 464 -0.62 -25.34 -9.83
N ALA A 465 0.25 -25.28 -10.84
CA ALA A 465 0.52 -24.05 -11.57
C ALA A 465 0.72 -24.31 -13.08
N GLY A 466 -0.01 -23.57 -13.91
CA GLY A 466 0.08 -23.58 -15.36
C GLY A 466 0.70 -22.28 -15.83
N ILE A 467 1.95 -22.36 -16.27
CA ILE A 467 2.78 -21.18 -16.53
C ILE A 467 3.19 -21.18 -18.00
N TYR A 468 2.67 -20.25 -18.79
CA TYR A 468 2.84 -20.29 -20.24
C TYR A 468 3.49 -19.02 -20.79
N SER A 469 4.37 -19.21 -21.76
CA SER A 469 4.86 -18.15 -22.63
C SER A 469 4.66 -18.58 -24.09
N TRP A 470 3.73 -17.94 -24.78
CA TRP A 470 3.32 -18.37 -26.12
C TRP A 470 4.03 -17.64 -27.26
N PHE A 471 4.51 -16.43 -26.97
CA PHE A 471 4.94 -15.48 -27.98
C PHE A 471 6.24 -14.81 -27.59
N ARG A 472 6.94 -14.33 -28.61
CA ARG A 472 8.00 -13.33 -28.50
C ARG A 472 7.68 -12.22 -29.51
N SER A 473 7.20 -11.07 -29.03
CA SER A 473 6.72 -9.97 -29.88
C SER A 473 5.74 -10.43 -30.96
N TYR A 474 4.71 -11.17 -30.54
CA TYR A 474 3.68 -11.82 -31.36
C TYR A 474 4.17 -12.91 -32.34
N SER A 475 5.46 -13.25 -32.37
CA SER A 475 5.93 -14.44 -33.09
C SER A 475 5.83 -15.68 -32.22
N GLN A 476 5.37 -16.79 -32.80
CA GLN A 476 5.32 -18.11 -32.15
C GLN A 476 6.47 -19.03 -32.57
N ASP A 477 7.46 -18.56 -33.33
CA ASP A 477 8.58 -19.40 -33.77
C ASP A 477 9.36 -20.00 -32.58
N CYS A 478 9.40 -19.28 -31.47
CA CYS A 478 10.02 -19.73 -30.21
C CYS A 478 9.35 -20.99 -29.61
N LEU A 479 8.13 -21.34 -30.00
CA LEU A 479 7.47 -22.58 -29.55
C LEU A 479 8.13 -23.84 -30.11
N LYS A 480 8.78 -23.74 -31.29
CA LYS A 480 9.51 -24.86 -31.91
C LYS A 480 10.71 -25.26 -31.07
N THR A 481 11.38 -24.26 -30.49
CA THR A 481 12.57 -24.38 -29.64
C THR A 481 12.25 -24.34 -28.15
N ASN A 482 11.00 -24.08 -27.77
CA ASN A 482 10.49 -23.94 -26.39
C ASN A 482 11.28 -22.91 -25.55
N ASN A 483 11.59 -21.76 -26.15
CA ASN A 483 12.39 -20.68 -25.54
C ASN A 483 11.78 -19.29 -25.79
N CYS A 484 10.47 -19.16 -25.63
CA CYS A 484 9.79 -17.86 -25.75
C CYS A 484 10.19 -16.91 -24.62
N GLN A 485 10.43 -17.45 -23.43
CA GLN A 485 10.88 -16.73 -22.24
C GLN A 485 12.01 -17.50 -21.54
N GLU A 486 12.98 -16.80 -20.96
CA GLU A 486 14.12 -17.44 -20.29
C GLU A 486 13.73 -17.97 -18.90
N LYS A 487 13.17 -17.11 -18.04
CA LYS A 487 12.79 -17.40 -16.65
C LYS A 487 11.38 -16.87 -16.38
N ALA A 488 10.58 -17.60 -15.60
CA ALA A 488 9.21 -17.19 -15.27
C ALA A 488 8.80 -17.42 -13.81
N PHE A 489 9.42 -18.37 -13.11
CA PHE A 489 9.17 -18.63 -11.69
C PHE A 489 10.43 -18.34 -10.89
N TYR A 490 10.35 -17.42 -9.94
CA TYR A 490 11.49 -16.96 -9.15
C TYR A 490 11.21 -17.03 -7.65
N VAL A 491 12.22 -17.46 -6.89
CA VAL A 491 12.15 -17.56 -5.41
C VAL A 491 13.42 -16.99 -4.80
N GLU A 492 13.22 -16.17 -3.78
CA GLU A 492 14.29 -15.48 -3.06
C GLU A 492 13.97 -15.41 -1.56
N GLN A 493 14.97 -15.71 -0.74
CA GLN A 493 14.96 -15.58 0.71
C GLN A 493 13.68 -16.14 1.39
N SER A 494 13.15 -17.25 0.88
CA SER A 494 11.84 -17.76 1.28
C SER A 494 11.93 -19.19 1.83
N SER A 495 11.06 -19.56 2.78
CA SER A 495 11.08 -20.88 3.44
C SER A 495 9.70 -21.51 3.52
N GLY A 496 9.62 -22.83 3.75
CA GLY A 496 8.34 -23.55 3.75
C GLY A 496 7.60 -23.49 2.41
N ILE A 497 8.32 -23.42 1.29
CA ILE A 497 7.71 -23.37 -0.05
C ILE A 497 7.42 -24.78 -0.53
N TRP A 498 6.16 -25.03 -0.88
CA TRP A 498 5.69 -26.33 -1.35
C TRP A 498 5.03 -26.20 -2.71
N LEU A 499 5.69 -26.71 -3.75
CA LEU A 499 5.16 -26.68 -5.11
C LEU A 499 4.81 -28.08 -5.56
N VAL A 500 3.59 -28.26 -6.05
CA VAL A 500 3.14 -29.53 -6.63
C VAL A 500 2.41 -29.26 -7.94
N ASN A 501 2.57 -30.18 -8.89
CA ASN A 501 1.94 -30.11 -10.20
C ASN A 501 2.24 -28.80 -10.95
N ILE A 502 3.51 -28.58 -11.27
CA ILE A 502 3.96 -27.42 -12.04
C ILE A 502 4.06 -27.82 -13.50
N VAL A 503 3.36 -27.12 -14.39
CA VAL A 503 3.51 -27.28 -15.84
C VAL A 503 3.89 -25.95 -16.46
N THR A 504 4.93 -25.98 -17.28
CA THR A 504 5.44 -24.81 -17.97
C THR A 504 5.40 -25.02 -19.48
N LYS A 505 5.23 -23.93 -20.24
CA LYS A 505 5.31 -23.95 -21.70
C LYS A 505 6.26 -22.88 -22.23
N ALA A 506 7.24 -23.36 -23.00
CA ALA A 506 8.23 -22.56 -23.74
C ALA A 506 8.98 -21.53 -22.89
N ILE A 507 9.23 -21.91 -21.64
CA ILE A 507 10.12 -21.21 -20.71
C ILE A 507 11.38 -22.05 -20.60
N VAL A 508 12.57 -21.46 -20.63
CA VAL A 508 13.84 -22.21 -20.60
C VAL A 508 14.11 -22.80 -19.21
N GLN A 509 13.97 -21.97 -18.17
CA GLN A 509 14.10 -22.34 -16.76
C GLN A 509 12.72 -22.36 -16.11
N SER A 510 12.19 -23.56 -15.81
CA SER A 510 10.88 -23.71 -15.19
C SER A 510 10.82 -23.06 -13.80
N ILE A 511 11.90 -23.19 -13.01
CA ILE A 511 12.04 -22.63 -11.66
C ILE A 511 13.47 -22.10 -11.51
N SER A 512 13.61 -20.83 -11.15
CA SER A 512 14.88 -20.11 -11.06
C SER A 512 15.04 -19.49 -9.66
N PRO A 513 15.46 -20.25 -8.64
CA PRO A 513 15.77 -19.71 -7.32
C PRO A 513 17.09 -18.90 -7.33
N LEU A 514 17.17 -17.83 -6.54
CA LEU A 514 18.36 -16.96 -6.46
C LEU A 514 19.61 -17.74 -5.98
N GLY A 515 20.74 -17.61 -6.67
CA GLY A 515 22.01 -18.23 -6.24
C GLY A 515 22.02 -19.77 -6.20
N GLU A 516 20.97 -20.42 -6.70
CA GLU A 516 20.78 -21.87 -6.66
C GLU A 516 20.67 -22.47 -8.08
N THR A 517 20.68 -23.80 -8.18
CA THR A 517 20.55 -24.48 -9.47
C THR A 517 19.12 -24.40 -9.98
N ALA A 518 18.94 -23.81 -11.16
CA ALA A 518 17.65 -23.73 -11.82
C ALA A 518 17.13 -25.10 -12.29
N ILE A 519 15.81 -25.28 -12.28
CA ILE A 519 15.13 -26.43 -12.87
C ILE A 519 14.87 -26.13 -14.35
N TRP A 520 15.52 -26.86 -15.25
CA TRP A 520 15.41 -26.61 -16.68
C TRP A 520 14.23 -27.33 -17.30
N SER A 521 13.46 -26.63 -18.13
CA SER A 521 12.28 -27.20 -18.79
C SER A 521 12.62 -28.31 -19.79
N LYS A 522 13.86 -28.32 -20.31
CA LYS A 522 14.35 -29.38 -21.20
C LYS A 522 14.43 -30.74 -20.49
N ASP A 523 14.67 -30.73 -19.18
CA ASP A 523 14.87 -31.93 -18.38
C ASP A 523 13.55 -32.47 -17.79
N SER A 524 12.53 -31.60 -17.65
CA SER A 524 11.17 -31.95 -17.22
C SER A 524 10.19 -32.07 -18.39
N ARG A 525 10.69 -32.26 -19.61
CA ARG A 525 9.87 -32.25 -20.83
C ARG A 525 8.86 -33.40 -20.84
N ASN A 526 7.57 -33.07 -20.99
CA ASN A 526 6.50 -34.05 -21.08
C ASN A 526 5.51 -33.67 -22.20
N GLY A 527 5.67 -34.34 -23.35
CA GLY A 527 4.91 -34.05 -24.56
C GLY A 527 5.03 -32.59 -25.05
N TYR A 528 3.90 -31.90 -25.10
CA TYR A 528 3.80 -30.52 -25.57
C TYR A 528 4.36 -29.49 -24.57
N THR A 529 4.36 -29.82 -23.29
CA THR A 529 4.74 -28.94 -22.18
C THR A 529 5.92 -29.54 -21.42
N SER A 530 6.34 -28.89 -20.34
CA SER A 530 7.26 -29.46 -19.37
C SER A 530 6.55 -29.54 -18.03
N SER A 531 6.58 -30.70 -17.36
CA SER A 531 5.78 -30.97 -16.18
C SER A 531 6.61 -31.55 -15.04
N LEU A 532 6.38 -31.05 -13.84
CA LEU A 532 6.99 -31.51 -12.60
C LEU A 532 5.88 -31.90 -11.59
N LEU A 533 5.96 -33.12 -11.06
CA LEU A 533 5.05 -33.64 -10.04
C LEU A 533 5.12 -32.80 -8.76
N GLY A 534 6.32 -32.40 -8.35
CA GLY A 534 6.54 -31.49 -7.24
C GLY A 534 7.99 -31.07 -7.09
N TRP A 535 8.18 -29.95 -6.40
CA TRP A 535 9.47 -29.47 -5.95
C TRP A 535 9.44 -29.44 -4.42
N PHE A 536 10.15 -30.38 -3.82
CA PHE A 536 10.08 -30.67 -2.40
C PHE A 536 11.34 -30.16 -1.73
N ARG A 537 11.17 -29.23 -0.80
CA ARG A 537 12.22 -28.59 -0.01
C ARG A 537 11.91 -28.81 1.45
N ALA A 538 12.94 -28.94 2.30
CA ALA A 538 12.73 -29.04 3.73
C ALA A 538 12.09 -27.74 4.25
N GLU A 539 11.19 -27.85 5.24
CA GLU A 539 10.43 -26.69 5.75
C GLU A 539 11.35 -25.56 6.22
N GLU A 540 12.42 -25.90 6.93
CA GLU A 540 13.44 -24.95 7.44
C GLU A 540 14.44 -24.48 6.37
N SER A 541 14.43 -25.06 5.16
CA SER A 541 15.37 -24.67 4.12
C SER A 541 14.96 -23.34 3.50
N VAL A 542 15.86 -22.35 3.58
CA VAL A 542 15.74 -21.09 2.87
C VAL A 542 16.11 -21.33 1.42
N ILE A 543 15.15 -21.09 0.53
CA ILE A 543 15.30 -21.14 -0.92
C ILE A 543 15.71 -19.76 -1.42
N GLY A 544 16.69 -19.72 -2.30
CA GLY A 544 17.09 -18.47 -2.92
C GLY A 544 17.80 -17.55 -1.94
N ARG A 545 18.63 -18.11 -1.04
CA ARG A 545 19.27 -17.37 0.03
C ARG A 545 20.13 -16.25 -0.57
N ARG A 546 19.85 -15.01 -0.17
CA ARG A 546 20.69 -13.86 -0.50
C ARG A 546 22.09 -14.05 0.09
N ASN A 547 23.09 -13.43 -0.53
CA ASN A 547 24.45 -13.44 0.03
C ASN A 547 24.50 -12.75 1.40
N PHE A 548 23.59 -11.82 1.65
CA PHE A 548 23.47 -11.06 2.89
C PHE A 548 22.00 -11.06 3.33
N THR A 549 21.74 -10.95 4.65
CA THR A 549 20.37 -10.77 5.14
C THR A 549 19.78 -9.41 4.74
N GLY A 550 20.62 -8.49 4.25
CA GLY A 550 20.29 -7.10 4.05
C GLY A 550 20.04 -6.37 5.37
N PHE A 551 19.78 -5.08 5.28
CA PHE A 551 19.34 -4.26 6.40
C PHE A 551 18.36 -3.18 5.94
N TYR A 552 17.57 -2.68 6.88
CA TYR A 552 16.64 -1.59 6.63
C TYR A 552 17.26 -0.26 7.11
N LEU A 553 16.97 0.82 6.39
CA LEU A 553 17.30 2.18 6.83
C LEU A 553 16.18 2.79 7.68
N TYR A 554 14.95 2.29 7.52
CA TYR A 554 13.77 2.57 8.34
C TYR A 554 13.02 1.26 8.56
N GLU A 555 12.64 0.98 9.80
CA GLU A 555 12.02 -0.30 10.18
C GLU A 555 10.61 -0.08 10.72
N ASP A 556 9.64 -0.87 10.25
CA ASP A 556 8.24 -0.83 10.71
C ASP A 556 8.13 -0.88 12.25
N GLN A 557 8.98 -1.68 12.90
CA GLN A 557 8.91 -1.90 14.35
C GLN A 557 9.30 -0.67 15.16
N TYR A 558 10.28 0.12 14.70
CA TYR A 558 10.83 1.26 15.43
C TYR A 558 10.31 2.60 14.90
N ASP A 559 10.12 2.69 13.59
CA ASP A 559 9.71 3.90 12.89
C ASP A 559 8.22 3.90 12.52
N GLY A 560 7.45 2.87 12.90
CA GLY A 560 6.06 2.68 12.49
C GLY A 560 5.14 3.89 12.71
N ASN A 561 5.25 4.58 13.86
CA ASN A 561 4.47 5.80 14.12
C ASN A 561 4.77 6.92 13.12
N PHE A 562 6.02 7.05 12.68
CA PHE A 562 6.42 8.01 11.66
C PHE A 562 5.99 7.54 10.27
N LEU A 563 6.28 6.28 9.94
CA LEU A 563 5.95 5.67 8.64
C LEU A 563 4.44 5.72 8.35
N ASN A 564 3.59 5.52 9.35
CA ASN A 564 2.13 5.58 9.22
C ASN A 564 1.59 7.00 8.92
N THR A 565 2.40 8.05 9.07
CA THR A 565 2.01 9.42 8.67
C THR A 565 2.30 9.71 7.21
N LEU A 566 3.00 8.80 6.52
CA LEU A 566 3.46 8.99 5.15
C LEU A 566 2.52 8.31 4.14
N PRO A 567 2.49 8.79 2.88
CA PRO A 567 1.87 8.04 1.79
C PRO A 567 2.48 6.64 1.67
N SER A 568 1.67 5.63 1.36
CA SER A 568 2.08 4.22 1.28
C SER A 568 3.25 4.00 0.32
N SER A 569 3.29 4.69 -0.83
CA SER A 569 4.42 4.64 -1.77
C SER A 569 5.74 5.10 -1.15
N CYS A 570 5.71 6.14 -0.30
CA CYS A 570 6.89 6.62 0.41
C CYS A 570 7.29 5.67 1.54
N GLN A 571 6.32 5.10 2.26
CA GLN A 571 6.57 4.07 3.27
C GLN A 571 7.31 2.88 2.66
N TYR A 572 6.84 2.33 1.54
CA TYR A 572 7.50 1.18 0.88
C TYR A 572 8.90 1.49 0.39
N ALA A 573 9.13 2.69 -0.14
CA ALA A 573 10.46 3.12 -0.54
C ALA A 573 11.41 3.20 0.66
N LEU A 574 10.95 3.71 1.81
CA LEU A 574 11.76 3.83 3.03
C LEU A 574 12.08 2.48 3.66
N THR A 575 11.12 1.55 3.66
CA THR A 575 11.25 0.21 4.23
C THR A 575 11.78 -0.82 3.23
N GLN A 576 12.31 -0.40 2.08
CA GLN A 576 12.96 -1.31 1.14
C GLN A 576 14.26 -1.85 1.76
N VAL A 577 14.49 -3.16 1.64
CA VAL A 577 15.74 -3.82 2.06
C VAL A 577 16.91 -3.32 1.21
N VAL A 578 18.00 -2.92 1.86
CA VAL A 578 19.30 -2.71 1.22
C VAL A 578 20.07 -4.04 1.28
N ASP A 579 20.22 -4.70 0.14
CA ASP A 579 20.91 -5.99 -0.02
C ASP A 579 22.42 -5.80 -0.08
N CYS A 580 22.99 -5.48 1.08
CA CYS A 580 24.42 -5.29 1.30
C CYS A 580 24.83 -5.90 2.65
N PRO A 581 26.14 -6.13 2.88
CA PRO A 581 26.65 -6.52 4.19
C PRO A 581 26.21 -5.54 5.29
N ASP A 582 25.68 -6.03 6.40
CA ASP A 582 25.24 -5.27 7.58
C ASP A 582 26.27 -4.25 8.09
N LYS A 583 27.56 -4.56 7.94
CA LYS A 583 28.67 -3.70 8.36
C LYS A 583 28.68 -2.31 7.72
N ILE A 584 28.00 -2.11 6.58
CA ILE A 584 27.86 -0.78 5.97
C ILE A 584 26.67 0.01 6.52
N GLN A 585 25.84 -0.52 7.41
CA GLN A 585 24.76 0.24 8.04
C GLN A 585 25.29 1.49 8.76
N GLY A 586 26.53 1.45 9.27
CA GLY A 586 27.21 2.59 9.88
C GLY A 586 27.53 3.74 8.91
N PHE A 587 27.48 3.52 7.59
CA PHE A 587 27.76 4.53 6.56
C PHE A 587 26.63 5.56 6.41
N GLN A 588 25.49 5.37 7.08
CA GLN A 588 24.41 6.34 7.19
C GLN A 588 24.83 7.65 7.88
N VAL A 589 25.96 7.64 8.60
CA VAL A 589 26.59 8.83 9.19
C VAL A 589 27.71 9.28 8.27
N ALA A 590 27.71 10.57 7.90
CA ALA A 590 28.77 11.15 7.10
C ALA A 590 30.04 11.32 7.96
N ASN A 591 31.08 10.52 7.68
CA ASN A 591 32.37 10.55 8.36
C ASN A 591 33.46 9.93 7.48
N TRP A 592 34.73 10.09 7.89
CA TRP A 592 35.85 9.42 7.23
C TRP A 592 35.80 7.90 7.51
N GLN A 593 35.39 7.12 6.51
CA GLN A 593 35.31 5.66 6.61
C GLN A 593 36.65 4.99 6.27
N GLY A 594 37.20 4.23 7.20
CA GLY A 594 38.37 3.40 6.91
C GLY A 594 38.03 2.26 5.95
N GLY A 595 39.06 1.64 5.36
CA GLY A 595 38.91 0.33 4.73
C GLY A 595 38.58 -0.77 5.74
N PHE A 596 38.12 -1.93 5.26
CA PHE A 596 37.68 -3.04 6.11
C PHE A 596 38.81 -3.95 6.59
N GLU A 597 40.03 -3.78 6.05
CA GLU A 597 41.21 -4.61 6.26
C GLU A 597 40.96 -6.11 6.01
N ASN A 598 39.94 -6.41 5.21
CA ASN A 598 39.50 -7.75 4.85
C ASN A 598 39.05 -7.75 3.39
N ASP A 599 39.92 -8.24 2.51
CA ASP A 599 39.68 -8.26 1.06
C ASP A 599 38.39 -8.99 0.67
N THR A 600 37.95 -9.98 1.45
CA THR A 600 36.70 -10.71 1.17
C THR A 600 35.49 -9.84 1.44
N LEU A 601 35.47 -9.16 2.59
CA LEU A 601 34.41 -8.22 2.95
C LEU A 601 34.42 -6.99 2.03
N SER A 602 35.59 -6.44 1.70
CA SER A 602 35.71 -5.33 0.75
C SER A 602 35.15 -5.70 -0.62
N LYS A 603 35.40 -6.92 -1.12
CA LYS A 603 34.79 -7.40 -2.38
C LYS A 603 33.28 -7.56 -2.30
N GLN A 604 32.76 -8.03 -1.18
CA GLN A 604 31.33 -8.20 -0.95
C GLN A 604 30.60 -6.85 -0.84
N VAL A 605 31.16 -5.90 -0.11
CA VAL A 605 30.60 -4.54 -0.01
C VAL A 605 30.66 -3.85 -1.36
N CYS A 606 31.77 -3.95 -2.07
CA CYS A 606 31.99 -3.27 -3.34
C CYS A 606 31.50 -4.06 -4.55
N SER A 607 30.55 -4.98 -4.35
CA SER A 607 29.93 -5.73 -5.44
C SER A 607 28.90 -4.87 -6.18
N ALA A 608 28.61 -5.23 -7.43
CA ALA A 608 27.65 -4.49 -8.25
C ALA A 608 26.22 -4.59 -7.69
N GLU A 609 25.88 -5.72 -7.08
CA GLU A 609 24.56 -5.97 -6.48
C GLU A 609 24.30 -5.01 -5.32
N CYS A 610 25.30 -4.84 -4.44
CA CYS A 610 25.21 -3.90 -3.33
C CYS A 610 25.10 -2.44 -3.82
N GLU A 611 25.86 -2.07 -4.86
CA GLU A 611 25.76 -0.73 -5.47
C GLU A 611 24.36 -0.45 -6.02
N VAL A 612 23.79 -1.39 -6.77
CA VAL A 612 22.46 -1.26 -7.38
C VAL A 612 21.39 -1.19 -6.31
N SER A 613 21.50 -1.98 -5.23
CA SER A 613 20.54 -1.94 -4.12
C SER A 613 20.51 -0.57 -3.43
N ILE A 614 21.68 -0.01 -3.09
CA ILE A 614 21.80 1.31 -2.47
C ILE A 614 21.24 2.41 -3.39
N LYS A 615 21.60 2.39 -4.68
CA LYS A 615 21.11 3.35 -5.67
C LYS A 615 19.60 3.29 -5.83
N SER A 616 19.05 2.08 -5.92
CA SER A 616 17.61 1.86 -6.08
C SER A 616 16.85 2.41 -4.88
N TRP A 617 17.31 2.12 -3.65
CA TRP A 617 16.73 2.69 -2.44
C TRP A 617 16.76 4.22 -2.49
N PHE A 618 17.90 4.82 -2.83
CA PHE A 618 18.06 6.28 -2.88
C PHE A 618 17.12 6.93 -3.91
N SER A 619 17.06 6.39 -5.13
CA SER A 619 16.19 6.90 -6.19
C SER A 619 14.71 6.74 -5.82
N HIS A 620 14.30 5.55 -5.35
CA HIS A 620 12.91 5.30 -4.96
C HIS A 620 12.46 6.22 -3.83
N VAL A 621 13.27 6.46 -2.80
CA VAL A 621 12.89 7.39 -1.71
C VAL A 621 12.83 8.82 -2.22
N THR A 622 13.77 9.23 -3.09
CA THR A 622 13.79 10.57 -3.67
C THR A 622 12.52 10.83 -4.49
N GLU A 623 12.06 9.86 -5.27
CA GLU A 623 10.90 9.99 -6.15
C GLU A 623 9.57 9.79 -5.42
N ASN A 624 9.46 8.76 -4.58
CA ASN A 624 8.21 8.41 -3.89
C ASN A 624 7.87 9.35 -2.72
N CYS A 625 8.87 10.01 -2.12
CA CYS A 625 8.66 10.91 -1.00
C CYS A 625 8.73 12.40 -1.37
N ALA A 626 8.90 12.74 -2.66
CA ALA A 626 9.06 14.13 -3.12
C ALA A 626 7.91 15.07 -2.72
N GLY A 627 6.68 14.54 -2.63
CA GLY A 627 5.48 15.30 -2.24
C GLY A 627 5.29 15.50 -0.74
N VAL A 628 6.16 14.94 0.11
CA VAL A 628 6.07 15.07 1.57
C VAL A 628 6.88 16.29 2.03
N ASN A 629 6.35 17.04 2.99
CA ASN A 629 7.04 18.18 3.57
C ASN A 629 8.28 17.73 4.39
N GLN A 630 9.48 18.01 3.87
CA GLN A 630 10.78 17.57 4.41
C GLN A 630 11.55 18.74 5.06
N THR A 631 10.88 19.63 5.78
CA THR A 631 11.42 20.93 6.30
C THR A 631 12.62 20.84 7.24
N SER A 632 12.97 19.67 7.77
CA SER A 632 14.10 19.53 8.70
C SER A 632 15.19 18.58 8.22
N PHE A 633 14.84 17.54 7.46
CA PHE A 633 15.81 16.56 6.96
C PHE A 633 15.23 15.79 5.76
N PRO A 634 15.90 15.79 4.60
CA PRO A 634 15.46 14.98 3.46
C PRO A 634 15.47 13.49 3.80
N PHE A 635 14.41 12.75 3.48
CA PHE A 635 14.31 11.34 3.86
C PHE A 635 15.35 10.45 3.15
N ASN A 636 15.74 10.83 1.94
CA ASN A 636 16.78 10.16 1.15
C ASN A 636 18.20 10.37 1.69
N SER A 637 18.40 11.22 2.70
CA SER A 637 19.72 11.56 3.25
C SER A 637 20.47 10.37 3.87
N ARG A 638 19.77 9.44 4.54
CA ARG A 638 20.40 8.22 5.10
C ARG A 638 21.01 7.38 3.98
N GLY A 639 20.23 7.11 2.92
CA GLY A 639 20.71 6.39 1.74
C GLY A 639 21.73 7.17 0.91
N GLY A 640 21.60 8.49 0.81
CA GLY A 640 22.55 9.35 0.11
C GLY A 640 23.92 9.34 0.79
N ARG A 641 23.95 9.37 2.14
CA ARG A 641 25.18 9.24 2.94
C ARG A 641 25.78 7.85 2.80
N LEU A 642 24.95 6.81 2.90
CA LEU A 642 25.34 5.42 2.67
C LEU A 642 26.03 5.27 1.31
N TRP A 643 25.41 5.80 0.25
CA TRP A 643 25.93 5.75 -1.11
C TRP A 643 27.22 6.55 -1.29
N ALA A 644 27.29 7.76 -0.73
CA ALA A 644 28.48 8.59 -0.77
C ALA A 644 29.68 7.93 -0.07
N SER A 645 29.45 7.33 1.10
CA SER A 645 30.45 6.58 1.87
C SER A 645 30.87 5.29 1.16
N TRP A 646 29.93 4.58 0.52
CA TRP A 646 30.21 3.41 -0.32
C TRP A 646 31.12 3.77 -1.50
N ASN A 647 30.79 4.84 -2.25
CA ASN A 647 31.55 5.31 -3.42
C ASN A 647 32.99 5.75 -3.06
N GLN A 648 33.22 6.18 -1.82
CA GLN A 648 34.57 6.49 -1.30
C GLN A 648 35.35 5.23 -0.91
N THR A 649 34.68 4.26 -0.29
CA THR A 649 35.33 3.06 0.26
C THR A 649 35.69 2.06 -0.85
N CYS A 650 34.88 2.00 -1.90
CA CYS A 650 35.00 1.04 -2.98
C CYS A 650 35.93 1.45 -4.14
N VAL A 651 36.68 2.53 -3.97
CA VAL A 651 37.72 2.93 -4.94
C VAL A 651 38.90 1.96 -4.85
N GLN A 652 39.32 1.42 -5.99
CA GLN A 652 40.53 0.60 -6.10
C GLN A 652 41.66 1.39 -6.77
N ASP A 653 42.87 1.25 -6.24
CA ASP A 653 44.08 1.76 -6.87
C ASP A 653 44.38 0.98 -8.17
N PRO A 654 44.40 1.63 -9.34
CA PRO A 654 44.67 0.97 -10.62
C PRO A 654 46.04 0.28 -10.67
N ALA A 655 47.01 0.75 -9.89
CA ALA A 655 48.38 0.21 -9.91
C ALA A 655 48.50 -1.07 -9.07
N THR A 656 47.79 -1.16 -7.95
CA THR A 656 47.94 -2.26 -6.98
C THR A 656 46.73 -3.18 -6.87
N GLY A 657 45.57 -2.77 -7.40
CA GLY A 657 44.29 -3.46 -7.27
C GLY A 657 43.72 -3.47 -5.84
N LYS A 658 44.33 -2.74 -4.91
CA LYS A 658 43.90 -2.66 -3.51
C LYS A 658 42.86 -1.57 -3.31
N TYR A 659 41.96 -1.79 -2.36
CA TYR A 659 40.98 -0.77 -1.96
C TYR A 659 41.66 0.39 -1.27
N CYS A 660 41.36 1.60 -1.72
CA CYS A 660 41.97 2.83 -1.24
C CYS A 660 41.70 3.11 0.25
N GLY A 661 40.56 2.65 0.79
CA GLY A 661 40.31 2.68 2.23
C GLY A 661 41.36 1.91 3.04
N ASP A 662 41.78 0.73 2.57
CA ASP A 662 42.75 -0.13 3.27
C ASP A 662 44.19 0.40 3.15
N VAL A 663 44.49 1.09 2.04
CA VAL A 663 45.78 1.77 1.83
C VAL A 663 45.91 2.95 2.79
N LEU A 664 44.86 3.75 2.93
CA LEU A 664 44.86 4.96 3.76
C LEU A 664 44.76 4.67 5.27
N ASN A 665 44.14 3.56 5.69
CA ASN A 665 44.08 3.16 7.11
C ASN A 665 45.44 2.92 7.75
N LYS A 666 46.41 2.42 6.96
CA LYS A 666 47.73 2.02 7.46
C LYS A 666 48.70 3.18 7.65
N GLN A 667 48.28 4.40 7.33
CA GLN A 667 49.12 5.60 7.35
C GLN A 667 48.56 6.61 8.36
N THR A 668 49.14 6.64 9.57
CA THR A 668 48.72 7.49 10.70
C THR A 668 49.75 8.56 11.08
N SER A 669 50.66 8.95 10.16
CA SER A 669 51.74 9.92 10.42
C SER A 669 51.33 11.34 10.03
N TRP A 670 51.64 12.32 10.89
CA TRP A 670 51.39 13.76 10.66
C TRP A 670 52.49 14.45 9.82
N ASP A 671 53.55 13.71 9.45
CA ASP A 671 54.54 14.13 8.44
C ASP A 671 54.27 13.32 7.16
N GLU A 672 53.33 13.79 6.32
CA GLU A 672 52.99 13.16 5.04
C GLU A 672 54.03 13.54 3.98
N SER A 673 54.57 12.55 3.27
CA SER A 673 55.45 12.78 2.11
C SER A 673 54.65 13.27 0.89
N THR A 674 55.28 14.01 -0.02
CA THR A 674 54.62 14.50 -1.25
C THR A 674 54.02 13.35 -2.08
N ASP A 675 54.68 12.18 -2.10
CA ASP A 675 54.21 11.00 -2.83
C ASP A 675 52.92 10.40 -2.23
N GLU A 676 52.76 10.44 -0.91
CA GLU A 676 51.55 9.96 -0.21
C GLU A 676 50.37 10.92 -0.43
N LEU A 677 50.65 12.22 -0.34
CA LEU A 677 49.67 13.27 -0.52
C LEU A 677 49.14 13.33 -1.96
N CYS A 678 49.99 13.03 -2.94
CA CYS A 678 49.65 12.97 -4.36
C CYS A 678 49.20 11.57 -4.85
N SER A 679 49.02 10.61 -3.94
CA SER A 679 48.60 9.26 -4.30
C SER A 679 47.19 9.24 -4.93
N PHE A 680 46.97 8.32 -5.88
CA PHE A 680 45.67 8.14 -6.55
C PHE A 680 44.53 7.99 -5.53
N CYS A 681 44.75 7.17 -4.51
CA CYS A 681 43.76 6.90 -3.47
C CYS A 681 43.37 8.13 -2.66
N ARG A 682 44.31 9.04 -2.36
CA ARG A 682 44.01 10.28 -1.65
C ARG A 682 43.23 11.24 -2.55
N VAL A 683 43.73 11.49 -3.76
CA VAL A 683 43.12 12.43 -4.71
C VAL A 683 41.70 12.01 -5.10
N ASP A 684 41.50 10.74 -5.49
CA ASP A 684 40.18 10.28 -5.95
C ASP A 684 39.17 10.30 -4.79
N ARG A 685 39.58 9.94 -3.58
CA ARG A 685 38.69 9.98 -2.41
C ARG A 685 38.21 11.40 -2.08
N TYR A 686 39.10 12.40 -2.13
CA TYR A 686 38.69 13.81 -1.96
C TYR A 686 37.78 14.28 -3.10
N LYS A 687 38.05 13.86 -4.34
CA LYS A 687 37.18 14.14 -5.48
C LYS A 687 35.78 13.54 -5.30
N LYS A 688 35.67 12.30 -4.81
CA LYS A 688 34.39 11.64 -4.52
C LYS A 688 33.65 12.33 -3.38
N MET A 689 34.34 12.74 -2.31
CA MET A 689 33.76 13.55 -1.23
C MET A 689 33.21 14.87 -1.77
N GLN A 690 33.98 15.58 -2.58
CA GLN A 690 33.58 16.87 -3.16
C GLN A 690 32.41 16.73 -4.15
N SER A 691 32.21 15.58 -4.79
CA SER A 691 31.17 15.43 -5.82
C SER A 691 29.73 15.40 -5.31
N THR A 692 29.49 15.36 -4.00
CA THR A 692 28.15 15.14 -3.44
C THR A 692 27.91 15.86 -2.11
N PRO A 693 26.72 16.46 -1.89
CA PRO A 693 26.35 17.09 -0.61
C PRO A 693 26.06 16.09 0.51
N TYR A 694 25.99 14.78 0.21
CA TYR A 694 25.79 13.73 1.20
C TYR A 694 27.10 13.26 1.88
N SER A 695 28.25 13.79 1.46
CA SER A 695 29.53 13.54 2.13
C SER A 695 29.72 14.48 3.32
N TYR A 696 30.79 14.27 4.11
CA TYR A 696 31.20 15.16 5.20
C TYR A 696 32.24 16.20 4.74
N TYR A 697 32.31 16.47 3.42
CA TYR A 697 33.21 17.48 2.86
C TYR A 697 32.84 18.87 3.40
N SER A 698 33.81 19.52 4.03
CA SER A 698 33.65 20.79 4.75
C SER A 698 34.80 21.74 4.43
N GLU A 699 34.78 22.95 4.99
CA GLU A 699 35.83 23.95 4.77
C GLU A 699 37.24 23.42 5.09
N THR A 700 37.37 22.56 6.11
CA THR A 700 38.64 21.91 6.45
C THR A 700 39.16 21.01 5.33
N TRP A 701 38.28 20.22 4.71
CA TRP A 701 38.63 19.32 3.60
C TRP A 701 38.88 20.07 2.30
N LYS A 702 38.19 21.19 2.09
CA LYS A 702 38.46 22.11 0.99
C LYS A 702 39.87 22.69 1.04
N LEU A 703 40.28 23.23 2.19
CA LEU A 703 41.64 23.74 2.38
C LEU A 703 42.71 22.66 2.11
N GLN A 704 42.44 21.42 2.50
CA GLN A 704 43.33 20.30 2.21
C GLN A 704 43.35 19.93 0.72
N LEU A 705 42.21 19.93 0.02
CA LEU A 705 42.16 19.66 -1.42
C LEU A 705 42.85 20.76 -2.25
N GLU A 706 42.73 22.02 -1.82
CA GLU A 706 43.45 23.15 -2.40
C GLU A 706 44.98 22.99 -2.23
N ASN A 707 45.42 22.53 -1.06
CA ASN A 707 46.83 22.21 -0.82
C ASN A 707 47.31 21.03 -1.69
N ILE A 708 46.50 19.97 -1.83
CA ILE A 708 46.79 18.83 -2.71
C ILE A 708 46.91 19.30 -4.17
N ASN A 709 45.97 20.12 -4.65
CA ASN A 709 46.04 20.69 -6.00
C ASN A 709 47.34 21.48 -6.22
N SER A 710 47.73 22.31 -5.26
CA SER A 710 48.96 23.12 -5.35
C SER A 710 50.23 22.29 -5.33
N MET A 711 50.34 21.28 -4.45
CA MET A 711 51.57 20.49 -4.29
C MET A 711 51.72 19.39 -5.35
N CYS A 712 50.61 18.86 -5.84
CA CYS A 712 50.58 17.77 -6.83
C CYS A 712 50.39 18.24 -8.27
N GLY A 713 50.18 19.55 -8.51
CA GLY A 713 49.92 20.10 -9.83
C GLY A 713 48.58 19.63 -10.43
N LEU A 714 47.56 19.42 -9.59
CA LEU A 714 46.24 18.96 -9.98
C LEU A 714 45.23 20.11 -10.03
N ASN A 715 44.14 19.93 -10.78
CA ASN A 715 43.07 20.92 -10.90
C ASN A 715 41.70 20.29 -10.59
N VAL A 716 41.58 19.67 -9.42
CA VAL A 716 40.32 19.07 -8.94
C VAL A 716 39.41 20.17 -8.41
N PRO A 717 38.09 20.17 -8.71
CA PRO A 717 37.15 21.14 -8.13
C PRO A 717 37.17 21.10 -6.59
N THR A 718 37.18 22.27 -5.94
CA THR A 718 37.27 22.37 -4.46
C THR A 718 36.01 22.94 -3.81
N ASN A 719 35.05 23.41 -4.61
CA ASN A 719 33.80 24.00 -4.14
C ASN A 719 33.02 23.03 -3.25
N ILE A 720 32.52 23.54 -2.13
CA ILE A 720 31.62 22.77 -1.26
C ILE A 720 30.25 22.67 -1.96
N PRO A 721 29.68 21.48 -2.13
CA PRO A 721 28.34 21.31 -2.67
C PRO A 721 27.28 22.05 -1.84
N ASP A 722 26.21 22.49 -2.50
CA ASP A 722 25.10 23.16 -1.83
C ASP A 722 24.51 22.28 -0.70
N PRO A 723 24.16 22.85 0.46
CA PRO A 723 23.62 22.08 1.57
C PRO A 723 22.30 21.40 1.18
N LEU A 724 22.09 20.19 1.71
CA LEU A 724 20.89 19.36 1.45
C LEU A 724 19.56 20.04 1.80
N THR A 725 19.62 21.05 2.67
CA THR A 725 18.52 21.94 3.03
C THR A 725 18.98 23.38 2.81
N PRO A 726 18.13 24.27 2.28
CA PRO A 726 18.48 25.68 2.17
C PRO A 726 18.83 26.23 3.55
N THR A 727 19.97 26.91 3.66
CA THR A 727 20.32 27.69 4.85
C THR A 727 19.30 28.80 5.02
N ILE A 728 18.32 28.59 5.91
CA ILE A 728 17.38 29.62 6.33
C ILE A 728 18.19 30.66 7.11
N ASP A 729 18.23 31.91 6.65
CA ASP A 729 18.78 33.01 7.45
C ASP A 729 17.95 33.10 8.74
N PRO A 730 18.54 32.85 9.92
CA PRO A 730 17.78 32.83 11.18
C PRO A 730 17.19 34.20 11.55
N TYR A 731 17.58 35.27 10.85
CA TYR A 731 17.10 36.64 11.05
C TYR A 731 16.14 37.14 9.95
N GLU A 732 15.96 36.40 8.85
CA GLU A 732 14.90 36.71 7.89
C GLU A 732 13.53 36.30 8.44
N PRO A 733 12.50 37.16 8.29
CA PRO A 733 11.16 36.82 8.73
C PRO A 733 10.58 35.71 7.86
N THR A 734 10.16 34.61 8.50
CA THR A 734 9.57 33.44 7.81
C THR A 734 8.13 33.67 7.33
N THR A 735 7.54 34.84 7.62
CA THR A 735 6.17 35.20 7.21
C THR A 735 6.07 36.72 6.95
N GLU A 736 5.28 37.12 5.94
CA GLU A 736 4.94 38.53 5.67
C GLU A 736 3.83 39.07 6.60
N PHE A 737 3.24 38.21 7.43
CA PHE A 737 2.10 38.54 8.26
C PHE A 737 2.52 39.23 9.56
N CYS A 738 2.07 40.47 9.77
CA CYS A 738 2.24 41.22 11.01
C CYS A 738 0.86 41.66 11.51
N PRO A 739 0.33 41.10 12.63
CA PRO A 739 -1.04 41.34 13.08
C PRO A 739 -1.41 42.82 13.31
N SER A 740 -0.42 43.66 13.64
CA SER A 740 -0.61 45.10 13.85
C SER A 740 -0.44 45.94 12.59
N ASP A 741 0.01 45.34 11.48
CA ASP A 741 0.55 45.99 10.27
C ASP A 741 1.71 46.99 10.53
N VAL A 742 2.26 47.03 11.75
CA VAL A 742 3.36 47.92 12.12
C VAL A 742 4.66 47.12 12.18
N THR A 743 5.58 47.44 11.28
CA THR A 743 6.93 46.86 11.27
C THR A 743 7.99 47.89 11.64
N TYR A 744 9.01 47.46 12.35
CA TYR A 744 10.18 48.25 12.75
C TYR A 744 11.46 47.60 12.23
N ILE A 745 12.43 48.41 11.82
CA ILE A 745 13.76 47.92 11.41
C ILE A 745 14.75 48.35 12.49
N SER A 746 15.37 47.38 13.15
CA SER A 746 16.30 47.64 14.25
C SER A 746 17.52 48.46 13.81
N VAL A 747 17.95 49.35 14.68
CA VAL A 747 19.19 50.12 14.55
C VAL A 747 20.22 49.67 15.58
N LYS A 748 21.48 50.02 15.34
CA LYS A 748 22.58 49.64 16.23
C LYS A 748 22.36 50.17 17.66
N GLY A 749 22.31 49.27 18.63
CA GLY A 749 22.12 49.60 20.05
C GLY A 749 20.69 49.36 20.56
N ASP A 750 19.78 48.90 19.70
CA ASP A 750 18.44 48.54 20.13
C ASP A 750 18.41 47.28 21.01
N THR A 751 17.48 47.33 21.96
CA THR A 751 17.11 46.25 22.87
C THR A 751 15.59 46.10 22.86
N CYS A 752 15.07 44.95 23.31
CA CYS A 752 13.62 44.78 23.46
C CYS A 752 13.03 45.88 24.35
N ASP A 753 13.73 46.32 25.40
CA ASP A 753 13.25 47.35 26.31
C ASP A 753 13.22 48.75 25.68
N SER A 754 14.22 49.10 24.85
CA SER A 754 14.23 50.39 24.15
C SER A 754 13.12 50.47 23.11
N ILE A 755 12.95 49.41 22.32
CA ILE A 755 11.88 49.32 21.31
C ILE A 755 10.50 49.29 21.98
N SER A 756 10.36 48.50 23.04
CA SER A 756 9.07 48.33 23.74
C SER A 756 8.58 49.60 24.40
N ARG A 757 9.48 50.41 24.98
CA ARG A 757 9.13 51.74 25.50
C ARG A 757 8.75 52.72 24.39
N ALA A 758 9.46 52.69 23.25
CA ALA A 758 9.19 53.58 22.13
C ALA A 758 7.82 53.29 21.47
N HIS A 759 7.42 52.01 21.44
CA HIS A 759 6.19 51.56 20.78
C HIS A 759 5.04 51.24 21.75
N GLN A 760 5.22 51.43 23.06
CA GLN A 760 4.26 51.07 24.10
C GLN A 760 3.81 49.60 24.04
N VAL A 761 4.74 48.65 23.95
CA VAL A 761 4.44 47.21 23.94
C VAL A 761 5.17 46.50 25.09
N ALA A 762 4.82 45.24 25.38
CA ALA A 762 5.62 44.42 26.30
C ALA A 762 6.88 43.88 25.59
N SER A 763 8.01 43.91 26.29
CA SER A 763 9.28 43.35 25.78
C SER A 763 9.15 41.85 25.49
N ALA A 764 8.42 41.12 26.34
CA ALA A 764 8.14 39.70 26.13
C ALA A 764 7.27 39.45 24.88
N ALA A 765 6.25 40.29 24.63
CA ALA A 765 5.40 40.17 23.45
C ALA A 765 6.17 40.48 22.17
N LEU A 766 7.08 41.45 22.22
CA LEU A 766 7.98 41.78 21.10
C LEU A 766 8.92 40.61 20.79
N PHE A 767 9.50 39.97 21.82
CA PHE A 767 10.34 38.79 21.65
C PHE A 767 9.58 37.59 21.10
N MET A 768 8.44 37.25 21.70
CA MET A 768 7.64 36.08 21.31
C MET A 768 6.96 36.26 19.94
N GLY A 769 6.61 37.49 19.57
CA GLY A 769 5.99 37.81 18.28
C GLY A 769 6.97 37.84 17.10
N ASN A 770 8.28 37.76 17.35
CA ASN A 770 9.32 37.85 16.33
C ASN A 770 10.24 36.63 16.42
N VAL A 771 9.94 35.61 15.62
CA VAL A 771 10.74 34.36 15.60
C VAL A 771 12.20 34.59 15.20
N ASN A 772 12.47 35.68 14.49
CA ASN A 772 13.80 36.14 14.08
C ASN A 772 14.54 36.95 15.17
N LEU A 773 13.89 37.24 16.31
CA LEU A 773 14.49 37.95 17.45
C LEU A 773 14.98 36.94 18.50
N LYS A 774 16.27 36.60 18.47
CA LYS A 774 16.86 35.57 19.35
C LYS A 774 17.46 36.12 20.66
N ASN A 775 17.77 37.41 20.72
CA ASN A 775 18.38 38.04 21.90
C ASN A 775 17.84 39.45 22.11
N CYS A 776 17.17 39.68 23.25
CA CYS A 776 16.58 40.97 23.59
C CYS A 776 17.59 42.07 23.95
N ASN A 777 18.80 41.71 24.35
CA ASN A 777 19.81 42.66 24.84
C ASN A 777 20.79 43.10 23.73
N ASN A 778 20.79 42.42 22.58
CA ASN A 778 21.68 42.73 21.47
C ASN A 778 21.02 42.34 20.13
N ILE A 779 20.25 43.28 19.56
CA ILE A 779 19.53 43.07 18.30
C ILE A 779 20.43 43.49 17.12
N PRO A 780 20.72 42.62 16.14
CA PRO A 780 21.46 43.00 14.94
C PRO A 780 20.77 44.13 14.18
N SER A 781 21.52 45.12 13.70
CA SER A 781 20.96 46.23 12.91
C SER A 781 20.42 45.73 11.57
N GLY A 782 19.27 46.23 11.13
CA GLY A 782 18.62 45.82 9.89
C GLY A 782 17.62 44.66 10.05
N THR A 783 17.42 44.16 11.27
CA THR A 783 16.42 43.12 11.54
C THR A 783 15.02 43.72 11.45
N LYS A 784 14.18 43.17 10.56
CA LYS A 784 12.77 43.57 10.44
C LYS A 784 11.95 42.86 11.51
N LEU A 785 11.32 43.63 12.39
CA LEU A 785 10.49 43.16 13.51
C LEU A 785 9.04 43.62 13.31
N CYS A 786 8.08 42.72 13.51
CA CYS A 786 6.68 43.08 13.69
C CYS A 786 6.46 43.63 15.10
N ILE A 787 5.90 44.82 15.22
CA ILE A 787 5.59 45.44 16.51
C ILE A 787 4.23 44.92 16.99
N PRO A 788 4.13 44.27 18.15
CA PRO A 788 2.84 43.81 18.68
C PRO A 788 1.85 44.95 18.94
N PHE A 789 0.59 44.61 19.25
CA PHE A 789 -0.41 45.60 19.62
C PHE A 789 0.00 46.40 20.87
N GLN A 790 -0.26 47.71 20.85
CA GLN A 790 0.14 48.65 21.90
C GLN A 790 -0.59 48.37 23.21
N CYS A 791 0.14 48.28 24.32
CA CYS A 791 -0.44 48.17 25.65
C CYS A 791 -0.95 49.52 26.12
N SER A 792 -2.22 49.54 26.55
CA SER A 792 -2.87 50.71 27.15
C SER A 792 -2.13 51.28 28.36
N HIS A 793 -1.43 50.43 29.12
CA HIS A 793 -0.55 50.84 30.20
C HIS A 793 0.66 49.90 30.28
N ILE A 794 1.88 50.47 30.24
CA ILE A 794 3.14 49.73 30.40
C ILE A 794 3.80 50.07 31.74
N TYR A 795 4.53 49.11 32.29
CA TYR A 795 5.29 49.25 33.53
C TYR A 795 6.70 48.73 33.35
N ASN A 796 7.67 49.46 33.90
CA ASN A 796 9.06 49.03 33.91
C ASN A 796 9.32 48.31 35.24
N LEU A 797 9.62 47.02 35.15
CA LEU A 797 9.88 46.16 36.29
C LEU A 797 11.06 46.68 37.14
N GLN A 798 10.87 46.78 38.45
CA GLN A 798 11.91 47.13 39.42
C GLN A 798 12.43 45.88 40.13
N SER A 799 13.70 45.87 40.54
CA SER A 799 14.40 44.65 41.02
C SER A 799 13.80 43.96 42.26
N ASN A 800 12.92 44.62 43.01
CA ASN A 800 12.26 44.05 44.19
C ASN A 800 10.75 43.80 43.98
N ASP A 801 10.25 44.00 42.77
CA ASP A 801 8.84 43.84 42.50
C ASP A 801 8.43 42.36 42.55
N THR A 802 7.23 42.14 43.05
CA THR A 802 6.50 40.88 42.90
C THR A 802 5.22 41.19 42.14
N CYS A 803 4.60 40.19 41.52
CA CYS A 803 3.34 40.43 40.81
C CYS A 803 2.27 41.05 41.72
N SER A 804 2.19 40.59 42.97
CA SER A 804 1.27 41.11 43.97
C SER A 804 1.63 42.55 44.40
N SER A 805 2.92 42.90 44.51
CA SER A 805 3.32 44.28 44.84
C SER A 805 3.04 45.26 43.71
N ILE A 806 3.20 44.84 42.45
CA ILE A 806 2.87 45.66 41.27
C ILE A 806 1.35 45.89 41.21
N GLU A 807 0.53 44.86 41.41
CA GLU A 807 -0.93 44.99 41.39
C GLU A 807 -1.45 45.95 42.46
N ILE A 808 -0.91 45.87 43.69
CA ILE A 808 -1.25 46.78 44.79
C ILE A 808 -0.81 48.21 44.45
N ALA A 809 0.44 48.39 44.00
CA ALA A 809 1.01 49.71 43.76
C ALA A 809 0.34 50.44 42.57
N GLN A 810 -0.12 49.70 41.57
CA GLN A 810 -0.71 50.26 40.35
C GLN A 810 -2.24 50.28 40.36
N ASN A 811 -2.87 49.80 41.44
CA ASN A 811 -4.31 49.80 41.65
C ASN A 811 -5.11 49.14 40.50
N VAL A 812 -4.58 48.04 39.95
CA VAL A 812 -5.16 47.33 38.79
C VAL A 812 -6.13 46.20 39.19
N GLY A 813 -6.42 46.05 40.49
CA GLY A 813 -7.30 45.00 41.04
C GLY A 813 -6.48 43.88 41.67
N TYR A 814 -6.45 43.87 43.01
CA TYR A 814 -5.65 42.91 43.79
C TYR A 814 -6.23 41.50 43.69
N GLN A 815 -5.48 40.60 43.05
CA GLN A 815 -5.83 39.18 42.88
C GLN A 815 -4.58 38.29 43.00
N ASP A 816 -3.61 38.69 43.84
CA ASP A 816 -2.36 37.96 44.09
C ASP A 816 -1.58 37.57 42.81
N GLY A 817 -1.42 38.53 41.88
CA GLY A 817 -0.68 38.35 40.63
C GLY A 817 -1.50 37.80 39.46
N LEU A 818 -2.78 37.46 39.66
CA LEU A 818 -3.66 36.95 38.58
C LEU A 818 -4.02 38.02 37.54
N THR A 819 -4.17 39.27 37.96
CA THR A 819 -4.46 40.38 37.04
C THR A 819 -3.26 40.67 36.15
N LEU A 820 -2.05 40.60 36.71
CA LEU A 820 -0.81 40.80 35.96
C LEU A 820 -0.56 39.68 34.94
N LYS A 821 -0.90 38.43 35.28
CA LYS A 821 -0.84 37.27 34.39
C LYS A 821 -1.80 37.39 33.21
N LYS A 822 -3.00 37.94 33.43
CA LYS A 822 -4.00 38.15 32.37
C LYS A 822 -3.41 38.89 31.16
N TYR A 823 -2.52 39.86 31.40
CA TYR A 823 -1.88 40.66 30.36
C TYR A 823 -0.47 40.19 29.99
N ASN A 824 0.10 39.23 30.75
CA ASN A 824 1.45 38.71 30.57
C ASN A 824 1.45 37.18 30.80
N PRO A 825 0.88 36.39 29.87
CA PRO A 825 0.63 34.95 30.06
C PRO A 825 1.89 34.08 30.17
N TRP A 826 3.08 34.64 29.91
CA TRP A 826 4.37 33.98 30.12
C TRP A 826 4.74 33.85 31.61
N LEU A 827 4.03 34.54 32.51
CA LEU A 827 4.17 34.40 33.95
C LEU A 827 3.50 33.10 34.43
N ASN A 828 4.21 32.31 35.22
CA ASN A 828 3.71 31.03 35.73
C ASN A 828 2.65 31.22 36.83
N ASN A 829 1.95 30.14 37.21
CA ASN A 829 0.86 30.17 38.19
C ASN A 829 1.26 30.74 39.56
N GLN A 830 2.54 30.72 39.92
CA GLN A 830 3.04 31.26 41.20
C GLN A 830 3.77 32.60 41.04
N CYS A 831 3.80 33.16 39.82
CA CYS A 831 4.57 34.35 39.45
C CYS A 831 6.06 34.34 39.83
N THR A 832 6.65 33.16 40.03
CA THR A 832 8.03 33.02 40.51
C THR A 832 9.07 33.29 39.42
N ASN A 833 8.66 33.31 38.16
CA ASN A 833 9.52 33.51 37.00
C ASN A 833 9.59 34.97 36.50
N LEU A 834 8.98 35.93 37.22
CA LEU A 834 8.92 37.34 36.82
C LEU A 834 10.32 37.91 36.51
N HIS A 835 11.23 37.92 37.50
CA HIS A 835 12.60 38.42 37.30
C HIS A 835 13.46 37.47 36.48
N MET A 836 13.40 36.17 36.76
CA MET A 836 14.25 35.17 36.09
C MET A 836 14.11 35.21 34.56
N ASN A 837 12.90 35.33 34.04
CA ASN A 837 12.68 35.33 32.59
C ASN A 837 12.83 36.74 31.98
N SER A 838 12.50 37.80 32.72
CA SER A 838 12.75 39.18 32.29
C SER A 838 14.24 39.48 32.14
N ASP A 839 15.06 39.08 33.11
CA ASP A 839 16.50 39.34 33.12
C ASP A 839 17.24 38.56 32.02
N VAL A 840 16.80 37.32 31.74
CA VAL A 840 17.52 36.38 30.86
C VAL A 840 17.03 36.43 29.41
N ALA A 841 15.73 36.61 29.17
CA ALA A 841 15.14 36.37 27.86
C ALA A 841 14.29 37.52 27.31
N TYR A 842 13.42 38.10 28.14
CA TYR A 842 12.29 38.90 27.64
C TYR A 842 12.41 40.40 27.83
N GLY A 843 13.33 40.90 28.66
CA GLY A 843 13.38 42.32 29.04
C GLY A 843 12.38 42.69 30.14
N HIS A 844 12.37 43.97 30.51
CA HIS A 844 11.79 44.48 31.76
C HIS A 844 10.53 45.34 31.56
N VAL A 845 10.03 45.50 30.34
CA VAL A 845 8.77 46.23 30.06
C VAL A 845 7.60 45.25 30.02
N ILE A 846 6.65 45.40 30.94
CA ILE A 846 5.47 44.56 31.06
C ILE A 846 4.19 45.37 30.85
N CYS A 847 3.08 44.70 30.52
CA CYS A 847 1.80 45.36 30.31
C CYS A 847 0.88 45.23 31.52
N LEU A 848 0.23 46.32 31.90
CA LEU A 848 -0.69 46.41 33.03
C LEU A 848 -2.15 46.58 32.58
N GLY A 849 -2.42 46.44 31.30
CA GLY A 849 -3.74 46.59 30.70
C GLY A 849 -3.79 45.96 29.30
N PRO A 850 -4.99 45.93 28.68
CA PRO A 850 -5.19 45.30 27.39
C PRO A 850 -4.30 45.92 26.30
N GLN A 851 -3.83 45.06 25.40
CA GLN A 851 -3.14 45.42 24.16
C GLN A 851 -4.18 45.85 23.09
N ALA A 852 -3.89 46.89 22.31
CA ALA A 852 -4.72 47.60 21.31
C ALA A 852 -5.73 48.65 21.83
N GLY A 853 -5.66 49.08 23.10
CA GLY A 853 -6.73 49.89 23.71
C GLY A 853 -8.02 49.07 23.88
N ASN A 854 -9.07 49.62 24.51
CA ASN A 854 -10.33 48.88 24.64
C ASN A 854 -10.91 48.61 23.24
N SER A 855 -10.77 47.38 22.78
CA SER A 855 -11.64 46.82 21.76
C SER A 855 -13.06 46.83 22.34
N THR A 856 -14.01 47.44 21.63
CA THR A 856 -15.44 47.12 21.77
C THR A 856 -15.78 45.85 20.99
N GLY A 857 -14.79 44.98 20.79
CA GLY A 857 -14.92 43.67 20.20
C GLY A 857 -14.51 42.67 21.28
N ASP A 858 -15.43 41.79 21.63
CA ASP A 858 -15.19 40.69 22.53
C ASP A 858 -14.00 39.88 21.99
N ALA A 859 -13.01 39.67 22.86
CA ALA A 859 -12.00 38.67 22.61
C ALA A 859 -12.71 37.30 22.47
N PRO A 860 -12.38 36.48 21.46
CA PRO A 860 -12.82 35.09 21.44
C PRO A 860 -12.32 34.41 22.71
N ASP A 861 -13.21 33.63 23.30
CA ASP A 861 -12.96 32.91 24.53
C ASP A 861 -11.82 31.89 24.37
N THR A 862 -11.28 31.52 25.51
CA THR A 862 -10.26 30.50 25.74
C THR A 862 -10.40 29.23 24.90
N ASP A 863 -9.25 28.74 24.43
CA ASP A 863 -8.88 27.33 24.25
C ASP A 863 -10.02 26.29 24.19
N THR A 864 -10.23 25.73 22.99
CA THR A 864 -10.46 24.30 22.82
C THR A 864 -9.78 23.81 21.53
N THR A 865 -8.45 23.67 21.53
CA THR A 865 -7.83 22.56 20.75
C THR A 865 -8.00 21.20 21.44
N THR A 866 -8.97 21.11 22.35
CA THR A 866 -9.67 19.89 22.73
C THR A 866 -11.16 20.11 22.50
N PRO A 867 -11.77 19.62 21.41
CA PRO A 867 -13.20 19.86 21.15
C PRO A 867 -14.03 19.30 22.30
N ASP A 868 -14.80 20.15 22.96
CA ASP A 868 -15.88 19.68 23.83
C ASP A 868 -17.14 19.50 22.97
N TYR A 869 -17.76 18.33 23.10
CA TYR A 869 -18.89 17.92 22.26
C TYR A 869 -20.17 18.58 22.82
N SER A 870 -20.53 19.76 22.30
CA SER A 870 -21.85 20.36 22.57
C SER A 870 -22.88 19.80 21.60
N ASP A 871 -23.96 19.21 22.11
CA ASP A 871 -25.09 18.68 21.33
C ASP A 871 -26.12 19.75 20.94
N GLY A 872 -25.89 21.01 21.34
CA GLY A 872 -26.71 22.17 21.01
C GLY A 872 -27.91 22.42 21.94
N TYR A 873 -28.10 21.60 22.98
CA TYR A 873 -29.16 21.80 23.96
C TYR A 873 -28.65 22.55 25.20
N THR A 874 -29.53 23.28 25.87
CA THR A 874 -29.16 24.08 27.05
C THR A 874 -30.18 23.96 28.18
N ILE A 875 -29.70 24.02 29.42
CA ILE A 875 -30.50 24.13 30.65
C ILE A 875 -29.87 25.18 31.56
N PRO A 876 -30.65 25.99 32.31
CA PRO A 876 -32.11 25.98 32.43
C PRO A 876 -32.85 26.76 31.32
N GLU A 877 -34.17 26.57 31.20
CA GLU A 877 -35.03 27.41 30.33
C GLU A 877 -35.00 28.87 30.80
N ILE A 878 -34.83 29.79 29.86
CA ILE A 878 -34.83 31.23 30.15
C ILE A 878 -35.84 31.95 29.24
N PRO A 879 -36.58 32.94 29.75
CA PRO A 879 -37.52 33.69 28.93
C PRO A 879 -36.79 34.48 27.82
N PRO A 880 -37.45 34.74 26.68
CA PRO A 880 -36.88 35.56 25.63
C PRO A 880 -36.58 36.98 26.12
N PRO A 881 -35.59 37.67 25.51
CA PRO A 881 -35.18 39.02 25.94
C PRO A 881 -36.33 40.03 25.96
N ASP A 882 -36.43 40.81 27.04
CA ASP A 882 -37.48 41.81 27.24
C ASP A 882 -37.50 42.85 26.09
N ASN A 883 -38.70 43.14 25.58
CA ASN A 883 -38.97 44.07 24.48
C ASN A 883 -38.40 43.67 23.10
N VAL A 884 -38.00 42.40 22.89
CA VAL A 884 -37.61 41.86 21.59
C VAL A 884 -38.66 40.87 21.07
N PRO A 885 -39.21 41.05 19.85
CA PRO A 885 -40.16 40.08 19.30
C PRO A 885 -39.47 38.75 18.98
N VAL A 886 -40.07 37.63 19.42
CA VAL A 886 -39.63 36.28 19.06
C VAL A 886 -40.12 35.93 17.65
N ALA A 887 -39.27 35.28 16.86
CA ALA A 887 -39.60 34.87 15.51
C ALA A 887 -40.78 33.89 15.48
N ASN A 888 -41.61 33.99 14.44
CA ASN A 888 -42.86 33.25 14.39
C ASN A 888 -42.61 31.72 14.38
N GLY A 889 -43.26 31.01 15.28
CA GLY A 889 -43.14 29.55 15.45
C GLY A 889 -41.91 29.08 16.22
N THR A 890 -40.99 29.97 16.62
CA THR A 890 -39.82 29.60 17.41
C THR A 890 -40.23 29.09 18.79
N THR A 891 -39.61 27.99 19.25
CA THR A 891 -39.92 27.42 20.57
C THR A 891 -39.58 28.38 21.69
N LEU A 892 -40.46 28.51 22.68
CA LEU A 892 -40.22 29.30 23.89
C LEU A 892 -39.46 28.51 24.95
N ARG A 893 -39.37 27.17 24.81
CA ARG A 893 -38.60 26.30 25.72
C ARG A 893 -37.12 26.34 25.39
N CYS A 894 -36.52 27.51 25.52
CA CYS A 894 -35.17 27.81 25.09
C CYS A 894 -34.32 28.28 26.28
N GLY A 895 -33.11 27.73 26.44
CA GLY A 895 -32.15 28.17 27.45
C GLY A 895 -31.13 29.19 26.93
N LYS A 896 -31.14 29.47 25.61
CA LYS A 896 -30.25 30.47 24.99
C LYS A 896 -30.89 31.13 23.76
N TRP A 897 -31.04 32.45 23.79
CA TRP A 897 -31.67 33.23 22.73
C TRP A 897 -30.63 34.04 21.94
N HIS A 898 -30.76 34.05 20.62
CA HIS A 898 -29.95 34.88 19.72
C HIS A 898 -30.83 35.96 19.07
N VAL A 899 -30.46 37.22 19.23
CA VAL A 899 -31.17 38.37 18.62
C VAL A 899 -30.36 38.89 17.45
N VAL A 900 -30.93 38.88 16.24
CA VAL A 900 -30.24 39.34 15.04
C VAL A 900 -30.05 40.85 15.12
N THR A 901 -28.81 41.35 15.23
CA THR A 901 -28.59 42.75 15.65
C THR A 901 -28.32 43.72 14.51
N ASN A 902 -27.86 43.30 13.32
CA ASN A 902 -27.52 44.26 12.26
C ASN A 902 -27.59 43.72 10.81
N LYS A 903 -28.23 44.49 9.92
CA LYS A 903 -28.35 44.19 8.47
C LYS A 903 -27.05 44.43 7.68
N GLN A 904 -26.08 45.17 8.23
CA GLN A 904 -24.85 45.58 7.53
C GLN A 904 -23.74 44.53 7.54
N LEU A 905 -23.80 43.52 8.42
CA LEU A 905 -22.78 42.45 8.53
C LEU A 905 -23.20 41.13 7.84
N GLN A 906 -24.43 41.05 7.31
CA GLN A 906 -25.03 39.82 6.76
C GLN A 906 -24.82 38.60 7.67
N GLU A 907 -25.29 38.68 8.93
CA GLU A 907 -25.37 37.50 9.79
C GLU A 907 -26.13 36.39 9.05
N THR A 908 -25.45 35.27 8.88
CA THR A 908 -26.03 34.07 8.27
C THR A 908 -26.46 33.13 9.39
N CYS A 909 -27.44 32.28 9.12
CA CYS A 909 -27.79 31.23 10.04
C CYS A 909 -26.58 30.34 10.37
N THR A 910 -25.65 30.17 9.42
CA THR A 910 -24.46 29.33 9.59
C THR A 910 -23.51 29.98 10.59
N THR A 911 -23.31 31.29 10.51
CA THR A 911 -22.52 32.03 11.50
C THR A 911 -23.17 32.01 12.88
N ILE A 912 -24.51 32.06 12.97
CA ILE A 912 -25.24 31.93 14.24
C ILE A 912 -25.07 30.52 14.84
N CYS A 913 -25.23 29.47 14.02
CA CYS A 913 -25.05 28.09 14.49
C CYS A 913 -23.63 27.84 15.01
N VAL A 914 -22.62 28.40 14.34
CA VAL A 914 -21.22 28.28 14.72
C VAL A 914 -20.91 29.10 15.98
N GLN A 915 -21.41 30.33 16.07
CA GLN A 915 -21.21 31.18 17.26
C GLN A 915 -21.88 30.61 18.49
N GLU A 916 -23.10 30.08 18.34
CA GLU A 916 -23.91 29.62 19.45
C GLU A 916 -23.69 28.14 19.78
N SER A 917 -22.87 27.43 18.97
CA SER A 917 -22.56 26.01 19.13
C SER A 917 -23.80 25.10 19.10
N ILE A 918 -24.72 25.37 18.18
CA ILE A 918 -25.95 24.59 17.95
C ILE A 918 -25.92 23.91 16.57
N PRO A 919 -26.27 22.61 16.46
CA PRO A 919 -26.36 21.93 15.17
C PRO A 919 -27.34 22.61 14.23
N TRP A 920 -26.95 22.73 12.97
CA TRP A 920 -27.74 23.36 11.91
C TRP A 920 -29.16 22.80 11.80
N SER A 921 -29.32 21.47 11.89
CA SER A 921 -30.63 20.81 11.85
C SER A 921 -31.50 21.23 13.02
N LEU A 922 -30.96 21.21 14.24
CA LEU A 922 -31.66 21.57 15.45
C LEU A 922 -32.06 23.05 15.45
N PHE A 923 -31.17 23.95 15.01
CA PHE A 923 -31.47 25.37 14.90
C PHE A 923 -32.63 25.66 13.94
N LEU A 924 -32.75 24.93 12.83
CA LEU A 924 -33.88 25.04 11.91
C LEU A 924 -35.16 24.43 12.48
N GLU A 925 -35.06 23.33 13.22
CA GLU A 925 -36.20 22.63 13.83
C GLU A 925 -36.89 23.48 14.90
N VAL A 926 -36.09 24.15 15.73
CA VAL A 926 -36.60 24.98 16.83
C VAL A 926 -36.98 26.39 16.40
N ASN A 927 -36.68 26.76 15.15
CA ASN A 927 -37.08 28.01 14.51
C ASN A 927 -37.76 27.76 13.14
N PRO A 928 -39.01 27.27 13.13
CA PRO A 928 -39.72 26.85 11.91
C PRO A 928 -39.99 27.97 10.89
N SER A 929 -39.83 29.24 11.28
CA SER A 929 -39.86 30.36 10.32
C SER A 929 -38.68 30.34 9.33
N LEU A 930 -37.61 29.62 9.67
CA LEU A 930 -36.42 29.40 8.85
C LEU A 930 -36.49 28.04 8.14
N SER A 931 -35.84 27.92 6.98
CA SER A 931 -35.66 26.64 6.29
C SER A 931 -34.28 26.55 5.68
N ALA A 932 -33.76 25.35 5.43
CA ALA A 932 -32.41 25.16 4.91
C ALA A 932 -32.13 25.97 3.62
N GLU A 933 -33.15 26.12 2.75
CA GLU A 933 -33.04 26.86 1.48
C GLU A 933 -33.24 28.39 1.63
N SER A 934 -33.85 28.85 2.72
CA SER A 934 -34.23 30.27 2.89
C SER A 934 -33.78 30.88 4.23
N CYS A 935 -32.87 30.23 4.94
CA CYS A 935 -32.51 30.61 6.30
C CYS A 935 -31.94 32.03 6.36
N ASN A 936 -30.89 32.31 5.60
CA ASN A 936 -30.22 33.61 5.61
C ASN A 936 -31.14 34.76 5.10
N SER A 937 -32.05 34.46 4.18
CA SER A 937 -32.96 35.47 3.61
C SER A 937 -34.18 35.76 4.49
N LYS A 938 -34.47 34.90 5.47
CA LYS A 938 -35.60 35.05 6.42
C LYS A 938 -35.20 35.45 7.83
N LEU A 939 -33.91 35.67 8.10
CA LEU A 939 -33.46 36.29 9.34
C LEU A 939 -33.91 37.75 9.42
N LEU A 940 -34.70 38.07 10.44
CA LEU A 940 -35.24 39.40 10.66
C LEU A 940 -34.42 40.12 11.73
N VAL A 941 -33.81 41.24 11.34
CA VAL A 941 -33.08 42.11 12.26
C VAL A 941 -34.02 42.61 13.36
N GLY A 942 -33.57 42.54 14.61
CA GLY A 942 -34.33 42.89 15.80
C GLY A 942 -35.29 41.80 16.28
N THR A 943 -35.14 40.56 15.80
CA THR A 943 -35.99 39.42 16.18
C THR A 943 -35.16 38.36 16.90
N ALA A 944 -35.73 37.75 17.94
CA ALA A 944 -35.11 36.69 18.74
C ALA A 944 -35.42 35.30 18.15
N TYR A 945 -34.39 34.47 18.01
CA TYR A 945 -34.44 33.07 17.59
C TYR A 945 -33.87 32.19 18.70
N CYS A 946 -34.39 30.97 18.86
CA CYS A 946 -33.87 30.04 19.86
C CYS A 946 -32.57 29.42 19.34
N ALA A 947 -31.46 29.65 20.04
CA ALA A 947 -30.14 29.17 19.67
C ALA A 947 -29.59 28.09 20.64
N GLY A 948 -30.40 27.67 21.60
CA GLY A 948 -30.12 26.57 22.51
C GLY A 948 -31.43 26.08 23.14
N PRO A 949 -32.18 25.18 22.50
CA PRO A 949 -33.41 24.63 23.08
C PRO A 949 -33.10 23.79 24.32
N THR A 950 -34.09 23.65 25.21
CA THR A 950 -34.01 22.63 26.26
C THR A 950 -34.24 21.24 25.67
N TYR A 951 -33.74 20.17 26.30
CA TYR A 951 -33.98 18.80 25.84
C TYR A 951 -35.46 18.39 25.75
N GLY A 952 -36.38 19.20 26.30
CA GLY A 952 -37.82 18.98 26.28
C GLY A 952 -38.60 19.88 25.31
N TRP A 953 -37.94 20.52 24.34
CA TRP A 953 -38.53 21.58 23.51
C TRP A 953 -39.63 21.10 22.55
N ASP A 954 -39.59 19.83 22.14
CA ASP A 954 -40.51 19.17 21.19
C ASP A 954 -41.66 18.40 21.90
N PHE A 955 -41.64 18.32 23.23
CA PHE A 955 -42.71 17.68 24.01
C PHE A 955 -43.98 18.56 24.04
N HIS A 956 -44.93 18.26 23.17
CA HIS A 956 -46.31 18.74 23.26
C HIS A 956 -47.08 17.96 24.33
N PHE A 957 -47.37 18.62 25.46
CA PHE A 957 -48.40 18.15 26.39
C PHE A 957 -49.74 18.67 25.87
N ASP A 958 -50.45 17.84 25.10
CA ASP A 958 -51.86 18.04 24.81
C ASP A 958 -52.66 17.76 26.09
N GLY A 959 -52.96 18.83 26.83
CA GLY A 959 -54.01 18.85 27.85
C GLY A 959 -53.68 18.15 29.18
N GLU A 960 -54.07 18.84 30.25
CA GLU A 960 -54.60 18.28 31.51
C GLU A 960 -54.17 16.86 31.86
N ASP A 961 -53.13 16.72 32.68
CA ASP A 961 -53.29 16.14 34.02
C ASP A 961 -51.98 16.25 34.83
N ASP A 962 -52.13 16.82 36.02
CA ASP A 962 -51.17 16.77 37.12
C ASP A 962 -50.84 15.30 37.47
N GLU A 963 -49.56 14.94 37.58
CA GLU A 963 -48.97 14.27 38.76
C GLU A 963 -47.56 13.71 38.47
N LEU A 964 -46.62 14.23 39.27
CA LEU A 964 -45.31 13.70 39.72
C LEU A 964 -44.08 13.81 38.79
#